data_AF-A0A6N2U0K6-F1
#
_entry.id   AF-A0A6N2U0K6-F1
#
_cell.length_a   1.000
_cell.length_b   1.000
_cell.length_c   1.000
_cell.angle_alpha   90.00
_cell.angle_beta   90.00
_cell.angle_gamma   90.00
#
_symmetry.space_group_name_H-M   'P 1'
#
loop_
_entity.id
_entity.type
_entity.pdbx_description
1 polymer ?
#
loop_
_entity_poly.entity_id
_entity_poly.type
_entity_poly.pdbx_seq_one_letter_code
_entity_poly.pdbx_strand_id
1 'polypeptide(L)'
;MATQPTNLPVPSESPRDLKFNAGKIDEFTSSSSHFYIDRFGINHWTIAGINYSAAQAISQFGYITLDSFELGNTISLPNQVLRLEATGEYYRWDGIFPKNVPSGSTPSSTGGVGTGAWISVGDSSLRSYLATKDGAGSIGLNTSGSVQQALVWVTPEQYGANGDGLSDDSNALLEAISSGYPVWISQKYLITVPLILESGTVIFGNGEINSTNQADSVIKIINALNVKIDGISIKRSLAANPGDADMAANILVSNSQKVRINLVSSTISSIGSCVLITDGSRDVNVTGCLVTTDGSFDPSELQTSSTVASPNGIFIADSSRDVLVFGNTCEIIGHGVMIQNVSGLTPIFNITISNNNIRKCSSYGIISYRLSESIYNVNITDNTIEDIYGTYYNTATPTTPYTHGSGIYGQNVHRHVVKGNLIRNVCVSTNNFGTLSPAGIGFGSVTGFDISNNIISLSGSNGIICDGTDSIISNNIIKETARAAIRLRTSERVKVINNNIDCTTYATQGVLAESSASWHKYLDVSCNIINGSNASISLESTQNSRVTSNTIQASSGSNTSAIYVGGTGYDAIIDNNTITVSNGYGIRPQIKTVVTNNRIKGATVGKSIAAQQSSYYDNNFSDTGGVGSVFAEQSLSSANILTLLYQGPVIRINITNATNQLFGITEVPVGSTIVLRVPSGVTIKNFNGSTGARFRFPDGADKTTSRVQVFTFVNTFDGILDCISIF
;
A
#
# COMPACT_ATOMS: atom_id res chain seq x y z
N MET A 1 108.08 -63.34 14.71
CA MET A 1 107.87 -61.88 14.62
C MET A 1 106.67 -61.53 15.49
N ALA A 2 106.83 -60.74 16.56
CA ALA A 2 105.72 -60.44 17.47
C ALA A 2 104.67 -59.57 16.76
N THR A 3 103.40 -59.98 16.83
CA THR A 3 102.26 -59.41 16.07
C THR A 3 101.40 -58.43 16.87
N GLN A 4 101.70 -58.22 18.15
CA GLN A 4 100.97 -57.27 18.97
C GLN A 4 101.44 -55.83 18.70
N PRO A 5 100.52 -54.87 18.44
CA PRO A 5 100.85 -53.46 18.29
C PRO A 5 101.39 -52.88 19.60
N THR A 6 102.16 -51.80 19.48
CA THR A 6 102.70 -51.05 20.62
C THR A 6 101.70 -49.99 21.11
N ASN A 7 101.97 -49.41 22.28
CA ASN A 7 101.20 -48.30 22.82
C ASN A 7 101.79 -46.91 22.44
N LEU A 8 102.60 -46.84 21.37
CA LEU A 8 103.18 -45.58 20.88
C LEU A 8 102.10 -44.71 20.21
N PRO A 9 102.15 -43.37 20.35
CA PRO A 9 101.18 -42.45 19.75
C PRO A 9 100.96 -42.63 18.24
N VAL A 10 99.83 -42.17 17.71
CA VAL A 10 99.59 -42.09 16.26
C VAL A 10 100.15 -40.76 15.73
N PRO A 11 101.03 -40.73 14.71
CA PRO A 11 101.59 -41.87 13.96
C PRO A 11 102.79 -42.53 14.66
N SER A 12 103.02 -43.82 14.38
CA SER A 12 104.16 -44.60 14.88
C SER A 12 104.89 -45.27 13.72
N GLU A 13 106.23 -45.15 13.69
CA GLU A 13 107.09 -45.80 12.70
C GLU A 13 107.53 -47.22 13.13
N SER A 14 107.05 -47.70 14.27
CA SER A 14 107.31 -49.08 14.71
C SER A 14 106.82 -50.06 13.65
N PRO A 15 107.66 -51.01 13.17
CA PRO A 15 107.25 -51.98 12.16
C PRO A 15 106.02 -52.81 12.55
N ARG A 16 105.81 -53.02 13.86
CA ARG A 16 104.63 -53.74 14.40
C ARG A 16 103.35 -52.92 14.27
N ASP A 17 103.44 -51.61 14.46
CA ASP A 17 102.32 -50.68 14.32
C ASP A 17 101.98 -50.44 12.86
N LEU A 18 102.99 -50.37 11.98
CA LEU A 18 102.78 -50.29 10.53
C LEU A 18 102.03 -51.52 10.00
N LYS A 19 102.39 -52.72 10.47
CA LYS A 19 101.66 -53.95 10.11
C LYS A 19 100.22 -53.94 10.62
N PHE A 20 99.98 -53.52 11.87
CA PHE A 20 98.63 -53.41 12.42
C PHE A 20 97.80 -52.37 11.66
N ASN A 21 98.37 -51.19 11.39
CA ASN A 21 97.73 -50.12 10.64
C ASN A 21 97.38 -50.56 9.21
N ALA A 22 98.25 -51.32 8.54
CA ALA A 22 97.95 -51.86 7.21
C ALA A 22 96.72 -52.78 7.22
N GLY A 23 96.57 -53.64 8.25
CA GLY A 23 95.37 -54.46 8.43
C GLY A 23 94.11 -53.63 8.73
N LYS A 24 94.25 -52.51 9.44
CA LYS A 24 93.13 -51.58 9.71
C LYS A 24 92.75 -50.72 8.51
N ILE A 25 93.68 -50.38 7.63
CA ILE A 25 93.37 -49.76 6.33
C ILE A 25 92.60 -50.73 5.44
N ASP A 26 93.01 -52.01 5.40
CA ASP A 26 92.22 -53.04 4.70
C ASP A 26 90.80 -53.10 5.28
N GLU A 27 90.64 -53.21 6.60
CA GLU A 27 89.33 -53.18 7.28
C GLU A 27 88.53 -51.90 6.98
N PHE A 28 89.18 -50.72 6.94
CA PHE A 28 88.54 -49.47 6.53
C PHE A 28 87.97 -49.53 5.11
N THR A 29 88.71 -50.13 4.17
CA THR A 29 88.35 -50.16 2.74
C THR A 29 87.41 -51.30 2.35
N SER A 30 87.48 -52.45 3.02
CA SER A 30 86.80 -53.69 2.59
C SER A 30 85.69 -54.16 3.53
N SER A 31 85.62 -53.64 4.77
CA SER A 31 84.60 -54.05 5.73
C SER A 31 83.22 -53.46 5.43
N SER A 32 82.19 -54.26 5.68
CA SER A 32 80.78 -53.83 5.67
C SER A 32 80.31 -53.26 7.00
N SER A 33 81.09 -53.37 8.08
CA SER A 33 80.81 -52.74 9.37
C SER A 33 80.92 -51.22 9.23
N HIS A 34 80.13 -50.44 9.97
CA HIS A 34 80.23 -48.97 9.96
C HIS A 34 81.50 -48.43 10.64
N PHE A 35 82.07 -49.21 11.56
CA PHE A 35 83.24 -48.82 12.32
C PHE A 35 84.29 -49.92 12.35
N TYR A 36 85.56 -49.50 12.46
CA TYR A 36 86.67 -50.35 12.88
C TYR A 36 87.29 -49.79 14.17
N ILE A 37 87.89 -50.66 14.98
CA ILE A 37 88.56 -50.29 16.24
C ILE A 37 90.07 -50.19 16.01
N ASP A 38 90.68 -49.09 16.43
CA ASP A 38 92.13 -48.90 16.37
C ASP A 38 92.88 -49.60 17.53
N ARG A 39 94.21 -49.44 17.60
CA ARG A 39 95.04 -50.07 18.65
C ARG A 39 94.81 -49.52 20.06
N PHE A 40 94.13 -48.39 20.19
CA PHE A 40 93.79 -47.74 21.46
C PHE A 40 92.34 -48.00 21.87
N GLY A 41 91.59 -48.79 21.09
CA GLY A 41 90.18 -49.08 21.37
C GLY A 41 89.20 -48.01 20.88
N ILE A 42 89.64 -47.06 20.05
CA ILE A 42 88.78 -45.99 19.52
C ILE A 42 88.09 -46.46 18.23
N ASN A 43 86.79 -46.16 18.12
CA ASN A 43 86.00 -46.40 16.90
C ASN A 43 86.29 -45.35 15.83
N HIS A 44 86.59 -45.79 14.62
CA HIS A 44 86.74 -44.97 13.43
C HIS A 44 85.79 -45.45 12.35
N TRP A 45 85.25 -44.53 11.55
CA TRP A 45 84.37 -44.88 10.44
C TRP A 45 85.12 -45.67 9.37
N THR A 46 84.51 -46.72 8.85
CA THR A 46 84.93 -47.40 7.61
C THR A 46 84.38 -46.66 6.39
N ILE A 47 84.81 -47.04 5.18
CA ILE A 47 84.22 -46.52 3.94
C ILE A 47 82.71 -46.82 3.84
N ALA A 48 82.27 -47.99 4.33
CA ALA A 48 80.85 -48.36 4.39
C ALA A 48 80.05 -47.45 5.33
N GLY A 49 80.60 -47.13 6.50
CA GLY A 49 79.97 -46.22 7.45
C GLY A 49 79.93 -44.76 6.97
N ILE A 50 80.99 -44.29 6.31
CA ILE A 50 81.00 -42.96 5.65
C ILE A 50 79.93 -42.89 4.57
N ASN A 51 79.84 -43.91 3.69
CA ASN A 51 78.82 -43.96 2.65
C ASN A 51 77.39 -44.02 3.21
N TYR A 52 77.18 -44.78 4.30
CA TYR A 52 75.90 -44.82 4.99
C TYR A 52 75.51 -43.44 5.54
N SER A 53 76.42 -42.78 6.27
CA SER A 53 76.17 -41.44 6.81
C SER A 53 75.96 -40.39 5.72
N ALA A 54 76.74 -40.46 4.62
CA ALA A 54 76.57 -39.59 3.46
C ALA A 54 75.23 -39.82 2.77
N ALA A 55 74.79 -41.07 2.58
CA ALA A 55 73.48 -41.39 2.01
C ALA A 55 72.33 -40.88 2.91
N GLN A 56 72.45 -41.01 4.23
CA GLN A 56 71.48 -40.44 5.17
C GLN A 56 71.45 -38.90 5.10
N ALA A 57 72.62 -38.23 5.07
CA ALA A 57 72.72 -36.77 4.97
C ALA A 57 72.22 -36.22 3.62
N ILE A 58 72.51 -36.90 2.51
CA ILE A 58 72.03 -36.54 1.17
C ILE A 58 70.51 -36.74 1.07
N SER A 59 69.96 -37.78 1.72
CA SER A 59 68.50 -37.97 1.75
C SER A 59 67.77 -36.86 2.52
N GLN A 60 68.48 -36.11 3.36
CA GLN A 60 67.94 -35.01 4.16
C GLN A 60 68.12 -33.62 3.52
N PHE A 61 68.81 -33.49 2.39
CA PHE A 61 69.06 -32.19 1.73
C PHE A 61 68.46 -32.12 0.32
N GLY A 62 67.37 -31.34 0.19
CA GLY A 62 66.82 -30.83 -1.08
C GLY A 62 66.21 -31.87 -2.02
N TYR A 63 65.57 -31.38 -3.09
CA TYR A 63 65.07 -32.21 -4.19
C TYR A 63 66.13 -32.38 -5.27
N ILE A 64 66.34 -33.62 -5.73
CA ILE A 64 67.14 -33.93 -6.91
C ILE A 64 66.22 -33.88 -8.12
N THR A 65 66.32 -32.82 -8.92
CA THR A 65 65.54 -32.70 -10.16
C THR A 65 66.10 -33.63 -11.22
N LEU A 66 65.31 -34.62 -11.61
CA LEU A 66 65.49 -35.41 -12.81
C LEU A 66 64.75 -34.74 -13.97
N ASP A 67 65.12 -35.08 -15.21
CA ASP A 67 64.73 -34.29 -16.40
C ASP A 67 63.21 -34.18 -16.59
N SER A 68 62.56 -35.17 -17.23
CA SER A 68 61.13 -35.12 -17.47
C SER A 68 60.43 -36.48 -17.63
N PHE A 69 59.10 -36.47 -17.52
CA PHE A 69 58.27 -37.63 -17.87
C PHE A 69 58.35 -37.96 -19.36
N GLU A 70 58.56 -36.96 -20.20
CA GLU A 70 58.66 -37.06 -21.65
C GLU A 70 59.92 -37.82 -22.09
N LEU A 71 61.04 -37.66 -21.37
CA LEU A 71 62.28 -38.41 -21.64
C LEU A 71 62.34 -39.76 -20.91
N GLY A 72 61.46 -39.99 -19.95
CA GLY A 72 61.45 -41.18 -19.11
C GLY A 72 62.56 -41.16 -18.07
N ASN A 73 62.33 -41.83 -16.94
CA ASN A 73 63.28 -41.86 -15.84
C ASN A 73 63.08 -43.05 -14.90
N THR A 74 64.04 -43.28 -14.00
CA THR A 74 63.90 -44.22 -12.89
C THR A 74 64.09 -43.49 -11.58
N ILE A 75 63.01 -43.28 -10.83
CA ILE A 75 63.08 -42.68 -9.51
C ILE A 75 63.56 -43.76 -8.54
N SER A 76 64.72 -43.55 -7.94
CA SER A 76 65.41 -44.49 -7.05
C SER A 76 65.52 -43.97 -5.61
N LEU A 77 65.35 -42.66 -5.41
CA LEU A 77 65.44 -42.01 -4.11
C LEU A 77 64.18 -41.19 -3.79
N PRO A 78 63.76 -41.14 -2.50
CA PRO A 78 62.59 -40.36 -2.08
C PRO A 78 62.63 -38.86 -2.37
N ASN A 79 63.83 -38.27 -2.47
CA ASN A 79 64.02 -36.86 -2.75
C ASN A 79 64.22 -36.54 -4.24
N GLN A 80 64.07 -37.51 -5.13
CA GLN A 80 64.09 -37.26 -6.57
C GLN A 80 62.72 -36.78 -7.06
N VAL A 81 62.73 -35.75 -7.90
CA VAL A 81 61.53 -35.15 -8.49
C VAL A 81 61.65 -35.11 -10.00
N LEU A 82 60.55 -35.33 -10.71
CA LEU A 82 60.51 -35.35 -12.16
C LEU A 82 59.60 -34.23 -12.67
N ARG A 83 60.03 -33.49 -13.69
CA ARG A 83 59.25 -32.40 -14.28
C ARG A 83 58.27 -32.93 -15.33
N LEU A 84 57.04 -32.45 -15.34
CA LEU A 84 56.15 -32.57 -16.49
C LEU A 84 56.39 -31.37 -17.41
N GLU A 85 56.96 -31.57 -18.61
CA GLU A 85 57.37 -30.45 -19.48
C GLU A 85 56.18 -29.60 -19.92
N ALA A 86 55.04 -30.24 -20.18
CA ALA A 86 53.81 -29.55 -20.59
C ALA A 86 53.35 -28.46 -19.61
N THR A 87 53.64 -28.60 -18.31
CA THR A 87 53.23 -27.65 -17.27
C THR A 87 54.39 -26.99 -16.53
N GLY A 88 55.60 -27.54 -16.64
CA GLY A 88 56.78 -27.12 -15.87
C GLY A 88 56.77 -27.57 -14.39
N GLU A 89 55.76 -28.32 -13.95
CA GLU A 89 55.62 -28.74 -12.55
C GLU A 89 56.49 -29.94 -12.20
N TYR A 90 57.04 -29.92 -10.98
CA TYR A 90 57.81 -31.05 -10.43
C TYR A 90 56.93 -31.96 -9.58
N TYR A 91 57.09 -33.27 -9.77
CA TYR A 91 56.39 -34.31 -9.03
C TYR A 91 57.39 -35.21 -8.30
N ARG A 92 57.13 -35.50 -7.02
CA ARG A 92 57.84 -36.54 -6.26
C ARG A 92 57.03 -37.84 -6.26
N TRP A 93 57.70 -38.98 -6.29
CA TRP A 93 57.05 -40.29 -6.16
C TRP A 93 56.91 -40.64 -4.68
N ASP A 94 55.70 -41.03 -4.26
CA ASP A 94 55.36 -41.37 -2.86
C ASP A 94 55.10 -42.89 -2.67
N GLY A 95 55.35 -43.70 -3.71
CA GLY A 95 55.19 -45.16 -3.67
C GLY A 95 56.51 -45.92 -3.46
N ILE A 96 56.50 -47.23 -3.73
CA ILE A 96 57.68 -48.10 -3.58
C ILE A 96 58.73 -47.78 -4.66
N PHE A 97 60.01 -47.74 -4.25
CA PHE A 97 61.16 -47.53 -5.13
C PHE A 97 61.81 -48.87 -5.55
N PRO A 98 62.43 -48.97 -6.75
CA PRO A 98 62.52 -47.93 -7.77
C PRO A 98 61.25 -47.81 -8.62
N LYS A 99 60.91 -46.60 -9.02
CA LYS A 99 59.80 -46.31 -9.93
C LYS A 99 60.31 -46.06 -11.34
N ASN A 100 59.99 -46.97 -12.27
CA ASN A 100 60.25 -46.78 -13.69
C ASN A 100 59.15 -45.93 -14.34
N VAL A 101 59.58 -44.91 -15.08
CA VAL A 101 58.76 -43.93 -15.78
C VAL A 101 59.10 -44.03 -17.27
N PRO A 102 58.22 -44.59 -18.11
CA PRO A 102 58.45 -44.65 -19.56
C PRO A 102 58.59 -43.26 -20.19
N SER A 103 59.32 -43.16 -21.29
CA SER A 103 59.38 -41.95 -22.11
C SER A 103 58.00 -41.65 -22.74
N GLY A 104 57.68 -40.37 -22.90
CA GLY A 104 56.41 -39.86 -23.44
C GLY A 104 55.24 -39.97 -22.47
N SER A 105 55.51 -40.18 -21.17
CA SER A 105 54.47 -40.45 -20.18
C SER A 105 54.07 -39.22 -19.37
N THR A 106 53.16 -39.41 -18.41
CA THR A 106 52.62 -38.37 -17.52
C THR A 106 52.46 -38.94 -16.11
N PRO A 107 52.30 -38.11 -15.06
CA PRO A 107 51.94 -38.60 -13.74
C PRO A 107 50.70 -39.51 -13.75
N SER A 108 49.67 -39.14 -14.52
CA SER A 108 48.43 -39.92 -14.63
C SER A 108 48.65 -41.28 -15.30
N SER A 109 49.44 -41.36 -16.38
CA SER A 109 49.70 -42.61 -17.10
C SER A 109 50.73 -43.51 -16.43
N THR A 110 51.46 -43.00 -15.42
CA THR A 110 52.53 -43.74 -14.71
C THR A 110 52.27 -43.91 -13.22
N GLY A 111 51.02 -44.05 -12.81
CA GLY A 111 50.67 -44.42 -11.43
C GLY A 111 49.64 -43.51 -10.77
N GLY A 112 49.20 -42.43 -11.42
CA GLY A 112 48.23 -41.50 -10.87
C GLY A 112 48.85 -40.45 -9.96
N VAL A 113 48.05 -39.47 -9.54
CA VAL A 113 48.44 -38.39 -8.62
C VAL A 113 47.71 -38.59 -7.29
N GLY A 114 48.42 -38.59 -6.17
CA GLY A 114 47.86 -38.82 -4.82
C GLY A 114 48.81 -39.55 -3.87
N THR A 115 48.34 -39.84 -2.65
CA THR A 115 49.09 -40.58 -1.63
C THR A 115 49.48 -41.97 -2.12
N GLY A 116 50.75 -42.36 -1.98
CA GLY A 116 51.28 -43.61 -2.54
C GLY A 116 51.51 -43.58 -4.06
N ALA A 117 51.33 -42.42 -4.71
CA ALA A 117 51.53 -42.19 -6.14
C ALA A 117 52.35 -40.90 -6.38
N TRP A 118 52.16 -40.20 -7.51
CA TRP A 118 52.85 -38.92 -7.77
C TRP A 118 52.26 -37.78 -6.93
N ILE A 119 53.11 -36.94 -6.35
CA ILE A 119 52.71 -35.75 -5.57
C ILE A 119 53.36 -34.51 -6.17
N SER A 120 52.56 -33.51 -6.57
CA SER A 120 53.07 -32.22 -7.06
C SER A 120 53.75 -31.45 -5.92
N VAL A 121 54.97 -30.97 -6.18
CA VAL A 121 55.84 -30.29 -5.22
C VAL A 121 55.40 -28.84 -4.95
N GLY A 122 54.66 -28.20 -5.87
CA GLY A 122 54.29 -26.78 -5.76
C GLY A 122 52.79 -26.46 -5.80
N ASP A 123 51.97 -27.24 -6.51
CA ASP A 123 50.58 -26.86 -6.84
C ASP A 123 49.54 -27.50 -5.90
N SER A 124 49.82 -28.70 -5.39
CA SER A 124 48.87 -29.44 -4.52
C SER A 124 48.55 -28.70 -3.22
N SER A 125 49.57 -28.16 -2.54
CA SER A 125 49.40 -27.43 -1.28
C SER A 125 48.69 -26.09 -1.47
N LEU A 126 49.00 -25.36 -2.54
CA LEU A 126 48.33 -24.10 -2.86
C LEU A 126 46.87 -24.32 -3.24
N ARG A 127 46.56 -25.32 -4.09
CA ARG A 127 45.16 -25.65 -4.41
C ARG A 127 44.37 -26.07 -3.18
N SER A 128 44.96 -26.92 -2.33
CA SER A 128 44.34 -27.30 -1.06
C SER A 128 44.11 -26.10 -0.15
N TYR A 129 45.04 -25.14 -0.09
CA TYR A 129 44.89 -23.93 0.70
C TYR A 129 43.86 -22.95 0.12
N LEU A 130 43.86 -22.73 -1.20
CA LEU A 130 42.88 -21.87 -1.89
C LEU A 130 41.46 -22.42 -1.79
N ALA A 131 41.29 -23.73 -1.63
CA ALA A 131 40.00 -24.37 -1.37
C ALA A 131 39.51 -24.20 0.09
N THR A 132 40.33 -23.70 1.01
CA THR A 132 39.91 -23.41 2.39
C THR A 132 39.20 -22.05 2.50
N LYS A 133 38.50 -21.84 3.62
CA LYS A 133 37.88 -20.55 3.97
C LYS A 133 38.85 -19.35 4.00
N ASP A 134 40.15 -19.60 4.18
CA ASP A 134 41.17 -18.55 4.27
C ASP A 134 41.84 -18.28 2.90
N GLY A 135 41.54 -19.10 1.90
CA GLY A 135 42.13 -19.04 0.56
C GLY A 135 41.91 -17.69 -0.13
N ALA A 136 40.66 -17.20 -0.13
CA ALA A 136 40.31 -15.90 -0.74
C ALA A 136 41.03 -14.71 -0.08
N GLY A 137 41.41 -14.83 1.20
CA GLY A 137 42.18 -13.82 1.91
C GLY A 137 43.63 -13.71 1.42
N SER A 138 44.13 -14.75 0.78
CA SER A 138 45.50 -14.81 0.23
C SER A 138 45.59 -14.49 -1.26
N ILE A 139 44.46 -14.25 -1.93
CA ILE A 139 44.42 -13.80 -3.32
C ILE A 139 44.38 -12.28 -3.33
N GLY A 140 45.48 -11.63 -3.74
CA GLY A 140 45.57 -10.16 -3.83
C GLY A 140 44.76 -9.58 -4.99
N LEU A 141 44.34 -8.33 -4.85
CA LEU A 141 43.72 -7.53 -5.92
C LEU A 141 44.72 -6.50 -6.46
N ASN A 142 44.60 -6.17 -7.76
CA ASN A 142 45.44 -5.14 -8.40
C ASN A 142 45.31 -3.76 -7.74
N THR A 143 44.15 -3.46 -7.14
CA THR A 143 43.81 -2.19 -6.49
C THR A 143 44.19 -2.14 -5.00
N SER A 144 45.03 -3.08 -4.53
CA SER A 144 45.31 -3.35 -3.11
C SER A 144 44.18 -4.10 -2.39
N GLY A 145 44.55 -4.82 -1.33
CA GLY A 145 43.65 -5.73 -0.60
C GLY A 145 43.57 -7.15 -1.17
N SER A 146 42.65 -7.96 -0.64
CA SER A 146 42.41 -9.34 -1.07
C SER A 146 41.02 -9.55 -1.66
N VAL A 147 40.82 -10.65 -2.39
CA VAL A 147 39.49 -11.05 -2.91
C VAL A 147 38.47 -11.13 -1.76
N GLN A 148 38.86 -11.64 -0.60
CA GLN A 148 37.99 -11.67 0.58
C GLN A 148 37.49 -10.29 1.00
N GLN A 149 38.33 -9.25 0.90
CA GLN A 149 37.95 -7.87 1.23
C GLN A 149 37.04 -7.23 0.17
N ALA A 150 37.00 -7.78 -1.05
CA ALA A 150 36.11 -7.34 -2.11
C ALA A 150 34.80 -8.15 -2.21
N LEU A 151 34.68 -9.27 -1.51
CA LEU A 151 33.40 -9.98 -1.36
C LEU A 151 32.46 -9.13 -0.50
N VAL A 152 31.37 -8.69 -1.09
CA VAL A 152 30.39 -7.78 -0.47
C VAL A 152 29.06 -8.46 -0.12
N TRP A 153 28.89 -9.72 -0.49
CA TRP A 153 27.71 -10.53 -0.23
C TRP A 153 28.05 -12.02 -0.28
N VAL A 154 27.13 -12.84 0.23
CA VAL A 154 27.18 -14.30 0.19
C VAL A 154 25.91 -14.86 -0.47
N THR A 155 25.93 -16.13 -0.87
CA THR A 155 24.74 -16.83 -1.40
C THR A 155 24.41 -18.06 -0.55
N PRO A 156 23.15 -18.49 -0.48
CA PRO A 156 22.79 -19.70 0.26
C PRO A 156 23.54 -20.97 -0.18
N GLU A 157 23.94 -21.08 -1.45
CA GLU A 157 24.67 -22.25 -1.99
C GLU A 157 26.06 -22.38 -1.36
N GLN A 158 26.68 -21.27 -0.95
CA GLN A 158 27.96 -21.30 -0.20
C GLN A 158 27.82 -21.99 1.16
N TYR A 159 26.59 -22.11 1.66
CA TYR A 159 26.20 -22.79 2.89
C TYR A 159 25.44 -24.10 2.63
N GLY A 160 25.50 -24.62 1.38
CA GLY A 160 24.95 -25.92 1.02
C GLY A 160 23.48 -25.91 0.58
N ALA A 161 22.89 -24.75 0.27
CA ALA A 161 21.59 -24.71 -0.39
C ALA A 161 21.64 -25.32 -1.79
N ASN A 162 20.58 -26.01 -2.20
CA ASN A 162 20.43 -26.56 -3.54
C ASN A 162 19.85 -25.54 -4.52
N GLY A 163 18.92 -24.69 -4.07
CA GLY A 163 18.30 -23.66 -4.91
C GLY A 163 17.41 -24.23 -6.03
N ASP A 164 16.94 -25.47 -5.89
CA ASP A 164 16.10 -26.16 -6.88
C ASP A 164 14.58 -25.92 -6.66
N GLY A 165 14.20 -25.28 -5.56
CA GLY A 165 12.83 -25.02 -5.15
C GLY A 165 12.07 -26.25 -4.66
N LEU A 166 12.77 -27.36 -4.40
CA LEU A 166 12.23 -28.66 -4.00
C LEU A 166 12.88 -29.18 -2.72
N SER A 167 14.19 -29.00 -2.58
CA SER A 167 14.98 -29.38 -1.43
C SER A 167 14.86 -28.32 -0.33
N ASP A 168 14.82 -28.75 0.93
CA ASP A 168 14.72 -27.83 2.07
C ASP A 168 16.05 -27.10 2.30
N ASP A 169 16.10 -25.83 1.92
CA ASP A 169 17.26 -24.95 2.00
C ASP A 169 17.25 -24.08 3.28
N SER A 170 16.34 -24.35 4.21
CA SER A 170 16.15 -23.57 5.44
C SER A 170 17.45 -23.32 6.22
N ASN A 171 18.22 -24.38 6.49
CA ASN A 171 19.44 -24.28 7.30
C ASN A 171 20.51 -23.44 6.59
N ALA A 172 20.71 -23.66 5.29
CA ALA A 172 21.69 -22.93 4.50
C ALA A 172 21.35 -21.43 4.42
N LEU A 173 20.06 -21.08 4.28
CA LEU A 173 19.60 -19.70 4.33
C LEU A 173 19.82 -19.05 5.71
N LEU A 174 19.50 -19.76 6.80
CA LEU A 174 19.73 -19.27 8.17
C LEU A 174 21.23 -19.09 8.46
N GLU A 175 22.09 -19.99 7.99
CA GLU A 175 23.55 -19.85 8.11
C GLU A 175 24.08 -18.67 7.28
N ALA A 176 23.57 -18.47 6.06
CA ALA A 176 23.92 -17.31 5.24
C ALA A 176 23.52 -15.99 5.92
N ILE A 177 22.33 -15.92 6.51
CA ILE A 177 21.86 -14.75 7.28
C ILE A 177 22.76 -14.51 8.50
N SER A 178 23.09 -15.58 9.23
CA SER A 178 23.92 -15.52 10.44
C SER A 178 25.39 -15.15 10.16
N SER A 179 25.82 -15.14 8.89
CA SER A 179 27.17 -14.74 8.50
C SER A 179 27.46 -13.24 8.69
N GLY A 180 26.41 -12.42 8.78
CA GLY A 180 26.50 -10.96 8.85
C GLY A 180 26.78 -10.25 7.52
N TYR A 181 26.98 -10.99 6.42
CA TYR A 181 27.08 -10.42 5.09
C TYR A 181 25.68 -10.24 4.47
N PRO A 182 25.51 -9.28 3.54
CA PRO A 182 24.33 -9.26 2.68
C PRO A 182 24.14 -10.59 1.95
N VAL A 183 22.92 -11.10 1.90
CA VAL A 183 22.58 -12.39 1.29
C VAL A 183 21.93 -12.17 -0.07
N TRP A 184 22.58 -12.66 -1.13
CA TRP A 184 22.03 -12.64 -2.48
C TRP A 184 21.20 -13.90 -2.75
N ILE A 185 19.88 -13.71 -2.88
CA ILE A 185 18.91 -14.71 -3.30
C ILE A 185 18.85 -14.71 -4.84
N SER A 186 19.44 -15.72 -5.46
CA SER A 186 19.56 -15.80 -6.92
C SER A 186 18.76 -16.96 -7.54
N GLN A 187 18.48 -18.00 -6.76
CA GLN A 187 17.75 -19.19 -7.19
C GLN A 187 16.38 -19.27 -6.50
N LYS A 188 15.75 -20.44 -6.60
CA LYS A 188 14.48 -20.74 -5.97
C LYS A 188 14.73 -21.62 -4.75
N TYR A 189 14.41 -21.14 -3.56
CA TYR A 189 14.69 -21.86 -2.32
C TYR A 189 13.38 -22.29 -1.67
N LEU A 190 13.27 -23.57 -1.34
CA LEU A 190 12.17 -24.05 -0.50
C LEU A 190 12.62 -24.01 0.96
N ILE A 191 11.77 -23.47 1.83
CA ILE A 191 11.97 -23.48 3.28
C ILE A 191 10.80 -24.15 3.98
N THR A 192 11.09 -24.84 5.08
CA THR A 192 10.11 -25.47 5.96
C THR A 192 10.02 -24.77 7.32
N VAL A 193 11.01 -23.94 7.67
CA VAL A 193 11.05 -23.13 8.89
C VAL A 193 11.14 -21.64 8.57
N PRO A 194 10.72 -20.74 9.48
CA PRO A 194 10.84 -19.30 9.29
C PRO A 194 12.29 -18.83 9.21
N LEU A 195 12.57 -17.85 8.35
CA LEU A 195 13.83 -17.11 8.35
C LEU A 195 13.76 -15.96 9.36
N ILE A 196 14.66 -15.95 10.34
CA ILE A 196 14.74 -14.87 11.33
C ILE A 196 15.80 -13.87 10.86
N LEU A 197 15.41 -12.61 10.64
CA LEU A 197 16.37 -11.57 10.24
C LEU A 197 16.77 -10.74 11.46
N GLU A 198 18.07 -10.73 11.73
CA GLU A 198 18.67 -9.96 12.81
C GLU A 198 18.91 -8.50 12.39
N SER A 199 19.30 -7.66 13.35
CA SER A 199 19.63 -6.25 13.07
C SER A 199 20.75 -6.12 12.04
N GLY A 200 20.59 -5.23 11.07
CA GLY A 200 21.56 -5.02 10.00
C GLY A 200 21.46 -5.99 8.82
N THR A 201 20.57 -6.98 8.86
CA THR A 201 20.42 -7.97 7.78
C THR A 201 19.98 -7.31 6.48
N VAL A 202 20.66 -7.66 5.38
CA VAL A 202 20.30 -7.26 4.03
C VAL A 202 20.10 -8.51 3.19
N ILE A 203 18.86 -8.72 2.72
CA ILE A 203 18.52 -9.73 1.72
C ILE A 203 18.23 -9.00 0.41
N PHE A 204 18.84 -9.44 -0.68
CA PHE A 204 18.56 -8.86 -1.99
C PHE A 204 18.68 -9.89 -3.12
N GLY A 205 18.19 -9.55 -4.30
CA GLY A 205 18.41 -10.37 -5.49
C GLY A 205 17.23 -10.35 -6.44
N ASN A 206 17.02 -11.49 -7.09
CA ASN A 206 15.97 -11.72 -8.08
C ASN A 206 15.41 -13.17 -8.01
N GLY A 207 15.84 -13.94 -7.01
CA GLY A 207 15.35 -15.28 -6.75
C GLY A 207 14.05 -15.30 -5.94
N GLU A 208 13.63 -16.50 -5.59
CA GLU A 208 12.33 -16.78 -4.97
C GLU A 208 12.51 -17.59 -3.69
N ILE A 209 11.82 -17.21 -2.61
CA ILE A 209 11.72 -17.98 -1.38
C ILE A 209 10.30 -18.53 -1.27
N ASN A 210 10.19 -19.86 -1.26
CA ASN A 210 8.94 -20.58 -1.10
C ASN A 210 8.88 -21.22 0.27
N SER A 211 7.76 -21.04 0.96
CA SER A 211 7.53 -21.71 2.23
C SER A 211 6.37 -22.68 2.15
N THR A 212 6.62 -23.90 2.64
CA THR A 212 5.59 -24.89 2.95
C THR A 212 5.14 -24.83 4.40
N ASN A 213 5.70 -23.92 5.20
CA ASN A 213 5.29 -23.73 6.59
C ASN A 213 3.89 -23.13 6.65
N GLN A 214 2.97 -23.85 7.30
CA GLN A 214 1.56 -23.46 7.40
C GLN A 214 1.20 -22.76 8.71
N ALA A 215 2.11 -22.75 9.69
CA ALA A 215 1.83 -22.31 11.06
C ALA A 215 2.46 -20.95 11.40
N ASP A 216 3.46 -20.49 10.65
CA ASP A 216 4.21 -19.28 10.95
C ASP A 216 4.45 -18.42 9.69
N SER A 217 5.12 -17.30 9.90
CA SER A 217 5.51 -16.38 8.83
C SER A 217 6.77 -16.87 8.09
N VAL A 218 6.93 -16.51 6.81
CA VAL A 218 8.10 -16.92 6.01
C VAL A 218 9.36 -16.23 6.51
N ILE A 219 9.30 -14.91 6.65
CA ILE A 219 10.38 -14.07 7.17
C ILE A 219 9.89 -13.33 8.41
N LYS A 220 10.67 -13.39 9.48
CA LYS A 220 10.36 -12.75 10.77
C LYS A 220 11.45 -11.74 11.10
N ILE A 221 11.03 -10.49 11.25
CA ILE A 221 11.85 -9.36 11.68
C ILE A 221 11.34 -8.95 13.05
N ILE A 222 11.99 -9.43 14.11
CA ILE A 222 11.51 -9.29 15.50
C ILE A 222 12.60 -8.61 16.32
N ASN A 223 12.25 -7.52 17.02
CA ASN A 223 13.19 -6.74 17.84
C ASN A 223 14.46 -6.30 17.07
N ALA A 224 14.32 -6.05 15.76
CA ALA A 224 15.45 -5.78 14.89
C ALA A 224 15.49 -4.32 14.43
N LEU A 225 16.69 -3.85 14.12
CA LEU A 225 16.96 -2.51 13.59
C LEU A 225 17.65 -2.62 12.24
N ASN A 226 17.27 -1.75 11.30
CA ASN A 226 17.98 -1.55 10.03
C ASN A 226 18.03 -2.83 9.17
N VAL A 227 16.87 -3.36 8.81
CA VAL A 227 16.72 -4.55 7.96
C VAL A 227 16.24 -4.15 6.57
N LYS A 228 16.84 -4.73 5.53
CA LYS A 228 16.46 -4.48 4.13
C LYS A 228 16.17 -5.79 3.41
N ILE A 229 15.06 -5.83 2.67
CA ILE A 229 14.69 -6.91 1.74
C ILE A 229 14.40 -6.27 0.39
N ASP A 230 15.09 -6.70 -0.68
CA ASP A 230 15.08 -6.00 -1.98
C ASP A 230 15.09 -6.96 -3.19
N GLY A 231 14.10 -6.85 -4.08
CA GLY A 231 14.11 -7.49 -5.39
C GLY A 231 13.76 -9.00 -5.43
N ILE A 232 13.49 -9.62 -4.29
CA ILE A 232 13.13 -11.04 -4.24
C ILE A 232 11.62 -11.27 -4.37
N SER A 233 11.25 -12.50 -4.74
CA SER A 233 9.87 -13.00 -4.64
C SER A 233 9.70 -13.90 -3.43
N ILE A 234 8.54 -13.81 -2.78
CA ILE A 234 8.18 -14.68 -1.65
C ILE A 234 6.83 -15.32 -1.93
N LYS A 235 6.75 -16.64 -1.82
CA LYS A 235 5.49 -17.38 -1.92
C LYS A 235 5.27 -18.24 -0.69
N ARG A 236 4.03 -18.26 -0.21
CA ARG A 236 3.60 -19.18 0.84
C ARG A 236 2.31 -19.87 0.46
N SER A 237 2.27 -21.18 0.66
CA SER A 237 1.07 -21.99 0.46
C SER A 237 0.50 -22.42 1.82
N LEU A 238 -0.54 -21.73 2.29
CA LEU A 238 -1.32 -22.12 3.47
C LEU A 238 -2.48 -23.05 3.06
N ALA A 239 -2.71 -24.10 3.85
CA ALA A 239 -3.97 -24.86 3.84
C ALA A 239 -5.00 -24.20 4.78
N ALA A 240 -6.29 -24.48 4.55
CA ALA A 240 -7.42 -23.80 5.18
C ALA A 240 -7.30 -23.61 6.71
N ASN A 241 -7.49 -22.36 7.13
CA ASN A 241 -7.81 -21.87 8.47
C ASN A 241 -7.13 -22.58 9.68
N PRO A 242 -5.83 -22.34 9.93
CA PRO A 242 -5.28 -22.51 11.27
C PRO A 242 -5.96 -21.49 12.19
N GLY A 243 -6.52 -21.94 13.31
CA GLY A 243 -7.27 -21.11 14.27
C GLY A 243 -6.51 -19.95 14.93
N ASP A 244 -5.25 -19.70 14.54
CA ASP A 244 -4.38 -18.60 14.97
C ASP A 244 -3.78 -17.79 13.78
N ALA A 245 -4.27 -18.01 12.54
CA ALA A 245 -3.66 -17.53 11.30
C ALA A 245 -3.75 -16.02 11.02
N ASP A 246 -4.45 -15.26 11.86
CA ASP A 246 -4.61 -13.82 11.70
C ASP A 246 -3.29 -13.04 11.83
N MET A 247 -2.26 -13.64 12.42
CA MET A 247 -0.91 -13.05 12.56
C MET A 247 0.14 -13.62 11.59
N ALA A 248 -0.21 -14.59 10.74
CA ALA A 248 0.78 -15.25 9.88
C ALA A 248 0.96 -14.49 8.55
N ALA A 249 2.20 -14.13 8.20
CA ALA A 249 2.50 -13.32 7.03
C ALA A 249 3.65 -13.88 6.17
N ASN A 250 3.80 -13.43 4.92
CA ASN A 250 5.07 -13.67 4.22
C ASN A 250 6.20 -12.90 4.90
N ILE A 251 5.98 -11.64 5.24
CA ILE A 251 6.90 -10.86 6.07
C ILE A 251 6.17 -10.37 7.31
N LEU A 252 6.66 -10.79 8.48
CA LEU A 252 6.26 -10.25 9.78
C LEU A 252 7.32 -9.26 10.27
N VAL A 253 6.89 -8.04 10.57
CA VAL A 253 7.68 -7.00 11.22
C VAL A 253 7.06 -6.72 12.58
N SER A 254 7.73 -7.13 13.66
CA SER A 254 7.25 -6.99 15.04
C SER A 254 8.30 -6.28 15.90
N ASN A 255 7.87 -5.26 16.65
CA ASN A 255 8.72 -4.41 17.50
C ASN A 255 10.06 -4.01 16.87
N SER A 256 10.03 -3.68 15.57
CA SER A 256 11.23 -3.46 14.77
C SER A 256 11.26 -2.07 14.15
N GLN A 257 12.45 -1.62 13.75
CA GLN A 257 12.67 -0.24 13.32
C GLN A 257 13.58 -0.13 12.11
N LYS A 258 13.36 0.87 11.26
CA LYS A 258 14.14 1.11 10.04
C LYS A 258 14.12 -0.10 9.12
N VAL A 259 12.92 -0.60 8.82
CA VAL A 259 12.74 -1.77 7.94
C VAL A 259 12.37 -1.30 6.55
N ARG A 260 13.02 -1.84 5.52
CA ARG A 260 12.79 -1.50 4.10
C ARG A 260 12.43 -2.77 3.33
N ILE A 261 11.25 -2.79 2.75
CA ILE A 261 10.71 -3.93 2.01
C ILE A 261 10.37 -3.45 0.60
N ASN A 262 11.07 -4.01 -0.38
CA ASN A 262 10.82 -3.82 -1.81
C ASN A 262 10.90 -5.20 -2.49
N LEU A 263 9.75 -5.79 -2.79
CA LEU A 263 9.67 -7.14 -3.33
C LEU A 263 9.30 -7.10 -4.81
N VAL A 264 9.79 -8.07 -5.58
CA VAL A 264 9.22 -8.34 -6.91
C VAL A 264 7.78 -8.82 -6.75
N SER A 265 7.54 -9.77 -5.84
CA SER A 265 6.19 -10.16 -5.45
C SER A 265 6.14 -10.82 -4.07
N SER A 266 5.04 -10.61 -3.36
CA SER A 266 4.62 -11.45 -2.25
C SER A 266 3.31 -12.13 -2.61
N THR A 267 3.32 -13.45 -2.61
CA THR A 267 2.17 -14.27 -2.98
C THR A 267 1.77 -15.17 -1.82
N ILE A 268 0.49 -15.11 -1.44
CA ILE A 268 -0.12 -16.00 -0.42
C ILE A 268 -1.21 -16.87 -1.08
N SER A 269 -1.66 -17.95 -0.42
CA SER A 269 -2.73 -18.78 -0.99
C SER A 269 -4.10 -18.09 -0.85
N SER A 270 -4.72 -18.22 0.32
CA SER A 270 -6.08 -17.72 0.55
C SER A 270 -6.31 -17.05 1.90
N ILE A 271 -5.34 -17.09 2.81
CA ILE A 271 -5.44 -16.52 4.16
C ILE A 271 -4.10 -15.87 4.59
N GLY A 272 -4.13 -15.06 5.64
CA GLY A 272 -2.95 -14.38 6.20
C GLY A 272 -2.57 -13.10 5.44
N SER A 273 -1.38 -12.56 5.70
CA SER A 273 -0.93 -11.29 5.12
C SER A 273 0.28 -11.45 4.20
N CYS A 274 0.41 -10.63 3.15
CA CYS A 274 1.68 -10.53 2.42
C CYS A 274 2.72 -9.83 3.30
N VAL A 275 2.36 -8.68 3.88
CA VAL A 275 3.20 -7.98 4.86
C VAL A 275 2.36 -7.63 6.09
N LEU A 276 2.86 -7.99 7.27
CA LEU A 276 2.28 -7.61 8.56
C LEU A 276 3.29 -6.78 9.35
N ILE A 277 2.90 -5.58 9.76
CA ILE A 277 3.68 -4.65 10.57
C ILE A 277 2.94 -4.47 11.90
N THR A 278 3.53 -4.83 13.01
CA THR A 278 2.84 -4.92 14.31
C THR A 278 3.76 -4.61 15.49
N ASP A 279 3.21 -4.69 16.70
CA ASP A 279 3.90 -4.59 18.00
C ASP A 279 4.74 -3.32 18.15
N GLY A 280 4.21 -2.17 17.74
CA GLY A 280 4.89 -0.88 17.89
C GLY A 280 6.03 -0.65 16.90
N SER A 281 6.09 -1.43 15.82
CA SER A 281 7.08 -1.24 14.75
C SER A 281 6.98 0.17 14.17
N ARG A 282 8.15 0.76 13.86
CA ARG A 282 8.23 2.16 13.39
C ARG A 282 9.28 2.40 12.34
N ASP A 283 9.09 3.43 11.52
CA ASP A 283 9.98 3.70 10.38
C ASP A 283 10.09 2.46 9.48
N VAL A 284 8.94 2.00 8.98
CA VAL A 284 8.82 0.83 8.11
C VAL A 284 8.31 1.28 6.75
N ASN A 285 9.04 0.95 5.69
CA ASN A 285 8.66 1.28 4.32
C ASN A 285 8.38 0.00 3.55
N VAL A 286 7.17 -0.08 2.98
CA VAL A 286 6.77 -1.10 2.00
C VAL A 286 6.57 -0.39 0.67
N THR A 287 7.49 -0.62 -0.26
CA THR A 287 7.55 0.19 -1.49
C THR A 287 7.72 -0.66 -2.72
N GLY A 288 6.97 -0.38 -3.79
CA GLY A 288 7.17 -1.03 -5.09
C GLY A 288 6.80 -2.51 -5.15
N CYS A 289 6.11 -3.05 -4.14
CA CYS A 289 5.79 -4.47 -4.07
C CYS A 289 4.54 -4.81 -4.90
N LEU A 290 4.55 -5.97 -5.57
CA LEU A 290 3.33 -6.68 -5.95
C LEU A 290 2.88 -7.57 -4.78
N VAL A 291 1.67 -7.36 -4.26
CA VAL A 291 1.05 -8.24 -3.26
C VAL A 291 -0.22 -8.86 -3.82
N THR A 292 -0.29 -10.20 -3.81
CA THR A 292 -1.34 -10.95 -4.50
C THR A 292 -1.58 -12.31 -3.85
N THR A 293 -2.65 -12.98 -4.26
CA THR A 293 -2.85 -14.41 -4.01
C THR A 293 -2.30 -15.27 -5.16
N ASP A 294 -2.16 -16.58 -4.94
CA ASP A 294 -1.66 -17.56 -5.93
C ASP A 294 -2.74 -18.04 -6.92
N GLY A 295 -3.93 -17.43 -6.89
CA GLY A 295 -5.08 -17.80 -7.69
C GLY A 295 -6.04 -18.79 -7.03
N SER A 296 -5.71 -19.31 -5.84
CA SER A 296 -6.64 -20.13 -5.05
C SER A 296 -7.76 -19.31 -4.38
N PHE A 297 -7.67 -17.98 -4.41
CA PHE A 297 -8.66 -17.05 -3.88
C PHE A 297 -9.32 -16.27 -5.01
N ASP A 298 -10.66 -16.37 -5.11
CA ASP A 298 -11.45 -15.51 -5.99
C ASP A 298 -12.08 -14.36 -5.18
N PRO A 299 -11.66 -13.10 -5.41
CA PRO A 299 -12.21 -11.95 -4.72
C PRO A 299 -13.65 -11.62 -5.12
N SER A 300 -14.13 -12.09 -6.27
CA SER A 300 -15.45 -11.78 -6.81
C SER A 300 -16.55 -12.71 -6.29
N GLU A 301 -16.17 -13.89 -5.80
CA GLU A 301 -17.10 -14.86 -5.24
C GLU A 301 -17.67 -14.41 -3.88
N LEU A 302 -18.86 -14.91 -3.57
CA LEU A 302 -19.60 -14.60 -2.35
C LEU A 302 -18.90 -15.20 -1.13
N GLN A 303 -18.36 -14.35 -0.26
CA GLN A 303 -17.62 -14.76 0.93
C GLN A 303 -18.59 -15.22 2.05
N THR A 304 -18.28 -16.31 2.74
CA THR A 304 -19.07 -16.90 3.83
C THR A 304 -18.38 -16.72 5.19
N SER A 305 -19.07 -17.03 6.29
CA SER A 305 -18.47 -16.97 7.62
C SER A 305 -17.36 -18.01 7.89
N SER A 306 -17.26 -19.04 7.04
CA SER A 306 -16.15 -20.01 7.06
C SER A 306 -14.93 -19.53 6.25
N THR A 307 -15.05 -18.45 5.48
CA THR A 307 -13.96 -17.84 4.67
C THR A 307 -13.45 -16.52 5.28
N VAL A 308 -13.63 -16.30 6.59
CA VAL A 308 -13.46 -14.99 7.27
C VAL A 308 -12.01 -14.53 7.43
N ALA A 309 -11.03 -15.43 7.30
CA ALA A 309 -9.63 -15.04 7.20
C ALA A 309 -9.31 -14.53 5.79
N SER A 310 -9.83 -13.35 5.43
CA SER A 310 -9.56 -12.74 4.12
C SER A 310 -8.06 -12.45 3.96
N PRO A 311 -7.46 -12.75 2.80
CA PRO A 311 -6.04 -12.53 2.60
C PRO A 311 -5.76 -11.01 2.57
N ASN A 312 -4.78 -10.55 3.34
CA ASN A 312 -4.41 -9.15 3.44
C ASN A 312 -3.19 -8.85 2.56
N GLY A 313 -3.23 -7.75 1.81
CA GLY A 313 -2.05 -7.23 1.13
C GLY A 313 -1.04 -6.73 2.15
N ILE A 314 -1.27 -5.52 2.65
CA ILE A 314 -0.41 -4.90 3.67
C ILE A 314 -1.24 -4.62 4.91
N PHE A 315 -0.86 -5.22 6.03
CA PHE A 315 -1.54 -5.06 7.31
C PHE A 315 -0.64 -4.32 8.30
N ILE A 316 -1.11 -3.16 8.76
CA ILE A 316 -0.49 -2.35 9.81
C ILE A 316 -1.33 -2.48 11.08
N ALA A 317 -0.74 -3.07 12.10
CA ALA A 317 -1.37 -3.41 13.36
C ALA A 317 -0.67 -2.77 14.56
N ASP A 318 -1.38 -2.75 15.69
CA ASP A 318 -0.88 -2.60 17.05
C ASP A 318 0.25 -1.61 17.28
N SER A 319 -0.11 -0.39 17.67
CA SER A 319 0.84 0.66 18.11
C SER A 319 1.89 1.07 17.06
N SER A 320 1.82 0.55 15.84
CA SER A 320 2.76 0.88 14.76
C SER A 320 2.62 2.34 14.33
N ARG A 321 3.73 2.95 13.91
CA ARG A 321 3.79 4.38 13.56
C ARG A 321 4.87 4.67 12.53
N ASP A 322 4.79 5.82 11.87
CA ASP A 322 5.79 6.24 10.88
C ASP A 322 5.97 5.17 9.77
N VAL A 323 4.84 4.71 9.21
CA VAL A 323 4.83 3.67 8.17
C VAL A 323 4.51 4.28 6.81
N LEU A 324 5.30 3.92 5.81
CA LEU A 324 5.12 4.32 4.42
C LEU A 324 4.74 3.12 3.55
N VAL A 325 3.58 3.21 2.90
CA VAL A 325 3.09 2.27 1.88
C VAL A 325 3.01 3.02 0.56
N PHE A 326 4.01 2.84 -0.30
CA PHE A 326 4.19 3.66 -1.50
C PHE A 326 4.43 2.87 -2.79
N GLY A 327 3.67 3.16 -3.84
CA GLY A 327 3.96 2.59 -5.17
C GLY A 327 3.70 1.07 -5.28
N ASN A 328 2.92 0.48 -4.38
CA ASN A 328 2.63 -0.95 -4.39
C ASN A 328 1.44 -1.27 -5.28
N THR A 329 1.40 -2.50 -5.79
CA THR A 329 0.21 -3.06 -6.45
C THR A 329 -0.39 -4.14 -5.55
N CYS A 330 -1.61 -3.92 -5.06
CA CYS A 330 -2.39 -4.93 -4.35
C CYS A 330 -3.48 -5.46 -5.30
N GLU A 331 -3.40 -6.71 -5.71
CA GLU A 331 -4.34 -7.30 -6.67
C GLU A 331 -4.82 -8.67 -6.21
N ILE A 332 -6.09 -9.02 -6.47
CA ILE A 332 -6.70 -10.33 -6.16
C ILE A 332 -6.44 -10.69 -4.70
N ILE A 333 -7.04 -9.89 -3.82
CA ILE A 333 -6.76 -9.90 -2.39
C ILE A 333 -8.05 -9.63 -1.61
N GLY A 334 -8.09 -9.90 -0.31
CA GLY A 334 -9.25 -9.59 0.52
C GLY A 334 -9.33 -8.10 0.85
N HIS A 335 -8.28 -7.63 1.52
CA HIS A 335 -8.05 -6.22 1.83
C HIS A 335 -6.75 -5.73 1.19
N GLY A 336 -6.78 -4.60 0.47
CA GLY A 336 -5.58 -4.03 -0.15
C GLY A 336 -4.57 -3.55 0.89
N VAL A 337 -4.97 -2.56 1.68
CA VAL A 337 -4.23 -2.07 2.86
C VAL A 337 -5.17 -2.02 4.06
N MET A 338 -4.77 -2.67 5.15
CA MET A 338 -5.52 -2.71 6.39
C MET A 338 -4.74 -2.03 7.52
N ILE A 339 -5.41 -1.18 8.27
CA ILE A 339 -4.91 -0.58 9.50
C ILE A 339 -5.88 -0.94 10.62
N GLN A 340 -5.41 -1.67 11.62
CA GLN A 340 -6.25 -2.08 12.75
C GLN A 340 -5.47 -2.05 14.05
N ASN A 341 -6.02 -1.39 15.06
CA ASN A 341 -5.45 -1.41 16.40
C ASN A 341 -6.22 -2.41 17.27
N VAL A 342 -5.60 -3.55 17.56
CA VAL A 342 -6.23 -4.69 18.26
C VAL A 342 -5.88 -4.64 19.75
N SER A 343 -4.59 -4.59 20.06
CA SER A 343 -3.99 -4.64 21.40
C SER A 343 -4.40 -3.51 22.35
N GLY A 344 -4.68 -2.31 21.83
CA GLY A 344 -5.16 -1.19 22.64
C GLY A 344 -4.13 -0.56 23.57
N LEU A 345 -2.85 -0.87 23.37
CA LEU A 345 -1.79 -0.34 24.24
C LEU A 345 -1.48 1.12 23.93
N THR A 346 -1.30 1.46 22.65
CA THR A 346 -1.10 2.84 22.20
C THR A 346 -1.71 3.10 20.82
N PRO A 347 -1.96 4.38 20.45
CA PRO A 347 -2.49 4.73 19.13
C PRO A 347 -1.58 4.34 17.97
N ILE A 348 -2.19 4.00 16.82
CA ILE A 348 -1.49 3.99 15.53
C ILE A 348 -1.51 5.41 14.96
N PHE A 349 -0.37 5.92 14.50
CA PHE A 349 -0.32 7.27 13.94
C PHE A 349 0.79 7.48 12.91
N ASN A 350 0.62 8.52 12.09
CA ASN A 350 1.58 8.93 11.05
C ASN A 350 1.83 7.83 10.03
N ILE A 351 0.77 7.45 9.32
CA ILE A 351 0.79 6.44 8.27
C ILE A 351 0.58 7.14 6.93
N THR A 352 1.40 6.83 5.94
CA THR A 352 1.25 7.35 4.58
C THR A 352 1.00 6.20 3.61
N ILE A 353 -0.15 6.24 2.92
CA ILE A 353 -0.53 5.30 1.87
C ILE A 353 -0.68 6.10 0.59
N SER A 354 0.32 6.02 -0.30
CA SER A 354 0.37 6.90 -1.47
C SER A 354 0.81 6.22 -2.75
N ASN A 355 0.23 6.63 -3.89
CA ASN A 355 0.59 6.15 -5.23
C ASN A 355 0.47 4.62 -5.39
N ASN A 356 -0.43 3.97 -4.66
CA ASN A 356 -0.66 2.53 -4.80
C ASN A 356 -1.76 2.22 -5.82
N ASN A 357 -1.65 1.05 -6.47
CA ASN A 357 -2.68 0.49 -7.34
C ASN A 357 -3.37 -0.69 -6.62
N ILE A 358 -4.57 -0.47 -6.11
CA ILE A 358 -5.32 -1.44 -5.32
C ILE A 358 -6.55 -1.87 -6.11
N ARG A 359 -6.64 -3.16 -6.46
CA ARG A 359 -7.72 -3.63 -7.31
C ARG A 359 -8.16 -5.05 -7.05
N LYS A 360 -9.40 -5.37 -7.46
CA LYS A 360 -9.99 -6.70 -7.33
C LYS A 360 -9.94 -7.17 -5.87
N CYS A 361 -10.45 -6.34 -4.97
CA CYS A 361 -10.50 -6.68 -3.55
C CYS A 361 -11.86 -7.26 -3.19
N SER A 362 -11.90 -8.34 -2.41
CA SER A 362 -13.18 -8.93 -1.99
C SER A 362 -13.97 -8.03 -1.06
N SER A 363 -13.29 -7.21 -0.24
CA SER A 363 -13.93 -6.43 0.81
C SER A 363 -13.57 -4.94 0.81
N TYR A 364 -12.31 -4.58 1.05
CA TYR A 364 -11.91 -3.17 1.18
C TYR A 364 -10.64 -2.86 0.40
N GLY A 365 -10.61 -1.72 -0.29
CA GLY A 365 -9.37 -1.23 -0.88
C GLY A 365 -8.41 -0.80 0.23
N ILE A 366 -8.80 0.22 0.99
CA ILE A 366 -8.10 0.68 2.19
C ILE A 366 -9.08 0.72 3.37
N ILE A 367 -8.71 0.12 4.50
CA ILE A 367 -9.52 0.11 5.72
C ILE A 367 -8.71 0.60 6.92
N SER A 368 -9.30 1.50 7.70
CA SER A 368 -8.78 1.92 9.00
C SER A 368 -9.83 1.71 10.10
N TYR A 369 -9.65 0.69 10.92
CA TYR A 369 -10.67 0.26 11.88
C TYR A 369 -10.11 0.14 13.30
N ARG A 370 -10.67 0.89 14.24
CA ARG A 370 -10.33 0.78 15.65
C ARG A 370 -11.13 -0.33 16.34
N LEU A 371 -10.45 -1.25 17.02
CA LEU A 371 -11.07 -2.14 18.02
C LEU A 371 -10.90 -1.61 19.45
N SER A 372 -9.76 -0.99 19.77
CA SER A 372 -9.41 -0.62 21.15
C SER A 372 -8.90 0.83 21.27
N GLU A 373 -7.77 1.18 20.66
CA GLU A 373 -7.18 2.54 20.68
C GLU A 373 -7.27 3.27 19.34
N SER A 374 -7.33 4.61 19.38
CA SER A 374 -7.56 5.44 18.20
C SER A 374 -6.45 5.35 17.13
N ILE A 375 -6.84 5.62 15.89
CA ILE A 375 -5.92 5.77 14.74
C ILE A 375 -5.95 7.24 14.30
N TYR A 376 -4.77 7.85 14.17
CA TYR A 376 -4.63 9.27 13.87
C TYR A 376 -3.71 9.53 12.67
N ASN A 377 -3.92 10.64 11.95
CA ASN A 377 -2.95 11.17 10.99
C ASN A 377 -2.54 10.12 9.93
N VAL A 378 -3.54 9.59 9.23
CA VAL A 378 -3.33 8.71 8.08
C VAL A 378 -3.54 9.52 6.80
N ASN A 379 -2.51 9.56 5.96
CA ASN A 379 -2.52 10.26 4.69
C ASN A 379 -2.72 9.24 3.56
N ILE A 380 -3.91 9.24 2.96
CA ILE A 380 -4.31 8.37 1.86
C ILE A 380 -4.36 9.22 0.59
N THR A 381 -3.30 9.18 -0.20
CA THR A 381 -3.08 10.14 -1.30
C THR A 381 -2.75 9.52 -2.63
N ASP A 382 -3.35 10.01 -3.71
CA ASP A 382 -2.98 9.65 -5.09
C ASP A 382 -3.00 8.13 -5.38
N ASN A 383 -3.89 7.38 -4.73
CA ASN A 383 -4.06 5.94 -4.99
C ASN A 383 -5.12 5.70 -6.07
N THR A 384 -4.94 4.63 -6.83
CA THR A 384 -5.94 4.07 -7.74
C THR A 384 -6.59 2.87 -7.05
N ILE A 385 -7.91 2.93 -6.82
CA ILE A 385 -8.68 1.90 -6.08
C ILE A 385 -9.86 1.46 -6.94
N GLU A 386 -9.84 0.21 -7.40
CA GLU A 386 -10.75 -0.24 -8.45
C GLU A 386 -11.30 -1.64 -8.18
N ASP A 387 -12.54 -1.91 -8.61
CA ASP A 387 -13.12 -3.26 -8.60
C ASP A 387 -13.15 -3.88 -7.17
N ILE A 388 -13.88 -3.21 -6.28
CA ILE A 388 -14.12 -3.70 -4.91
C ILE A 388 -15.48 -4.41 -4.89
N TYR A 389 -15.52 -5.69 -4.54
CA TYR A 389 -16.74 -6.50 -4.72
C TYR A 389 -17.70 -6.41 -3.52
N GLY A 390 -17.19 -6.58 -2.30
CA GLY A 390 -17.92 -6.38 -1.04
C GLY A 390 -18.99 -7.42 -0.70
N THR A 391 -19.04 -8.59 -1.33
CA THR A 391 -20.14 -9.55 -1.16
C THR A 391 -19.89 -10.54 -0.02
N TYR A 392 -20.70 -10.51 1.06
CA TYR A 392 -20.53 -11.34 2.27
C TYR A 392 -21.85 -11.96 2.77
N TYR A 393 -21.82 -13.13 3.43
CA TYR A 393 -22.96 -13.69 4.19
C TYR A 393 -22.82 -13.44 5.69
N ASN A 394 -23.80 -12.75 6.29
CA ASN A 394 -23.91 -12.65 7.75
C ASN A 394 -24.40 -13.98 8.36
N THR A 395 -23.68 -14.51 9.35
CA THR A 395 -24.08 -15.70 10.12
C THR A 395 -25.43 -15.57 10.81
N ALA A 396 -25.85 -14.35 11.15
CA ALA A 396 -27.13 -14.07 11.79
C ALA A 396 -28.32 -14.08 10.82
N THR A 397 -28.10 -13.95 9.51
CA THR A 397 -29.14 -13.95 8.46
C THR A 397 -28.65 -14.69 7.21
N PRO A 398 -28.64 -16.04 7.20
CA PRO A 398 -28.00 -16.85 6.16
C PRO A 398 -28.70 -16.87 4.79
N THR A 399 -29.86 -16.24 4.66
CA THR A 399 -30.75 -16.39 3.48
C THR A 399 -30.68 -15.22 2.49
N THR A 400 -30.00 -14.12 2.84
CA THR A 400 -29.80 -12.98 1.95
C THR A 400 -28.34 -12.51 2.02
N PRO A 401 -27.62 -12.42 0.88
CA PRO A 401 -26.29 -11.82 0.83
C PRO A 401 -26.33 -10.42 1.45
N TYR A 402 -25.25 -9.98 2.10
CA TYR A 402 -25.14 -8.67 2.71
C TYR A 402 -23.84 -8.01 2.25
N THR A 403 -23.94 -6.92 1.50
CA THR A 403 -22.74 -6.28 0.95
C THR A 403 -22.03 -5.44 2.00
N HIS A 404 -20.78 -5.80 2.34
CA HIS A 404 -19.86 -5.06 3.21
C HIS A 404 -18.55 -4.86 2.46
N GLY A 405 -18.28 -3.63 2.01
CA GLY A 405 -17.03 -3.30 1.33
C GLY A 405 -16.98 -1.86 0.86
N SER A 406 -15.80 -1.26 0.74
CA SER A 406 -15.65 0.15 0.31
C SER A 406 -14.28 0.37 -0.33
N GLY A 407 -14.18 1.41 -1.17
CA GLY A 407 -12.90 1.85 -1.71
C GLY A 407 -11.96 2.25 -0.58
N ILE A 408 -12.41 3.23 0.21
CA ILE A 408 -11.74 3.67 1.44
C ILE A 408 -12.76 3.63 2.57
N TYR A 409 -12.42 2.99 3.69
CA TYR A 409 -13.26 2.90 4.87
C TYR A 409 -12.52 3.29 6.13
N GLY A 410 -13.22 3.93 7.07
CA GLY A 410 -12.76 3.98 8.45
C GLY A 410 -13.84 4.24 9.48
N GLN A 411 -13.57 3.81 10.71
CA GLN A 411 -14.48 3.92 11.85
C GLN A 411 -13.72 4.25 13.13
N ASN A 412 -14.18 5.27 13.85
CA ASN A 412 -13.56 5.78 15.09
C ASN A 412 -12.09 6.19 14.88
N VAL A 413 -11.85 6.92 13.80
CA VAL A 413 -10.53 7.38 13.36
C VAL A 413 -10.51 8.89 13.19
N HIS A 414 -9.34 9.53 13.34
CA HIS A 414 -9.25 10.99 13.43
C HIS A 414 -8.11 11.57 12.59
N ARG A 415 -8.29 12.81 12.11
CA ARG A 415 -7.27 13.60 11.40
C ARG A 415 -6.68 12.94 10.15
N HIS A 416 -7.50 12.22 9.38
CA HIS A 416 -7.02 11.64 8.13
C HIS A 416 -7.14 12.63 6.98
N VAL A 417 -6.22 12.52 6.04
CA VAL A 417 -6.25 13.24 4.76
C VAL A 417 -6.48 12.21 3.66
N VAL A 418 -7.57 12.37 2.91
CA VAL A 418 -7.95 11.51 1.79
C VAL A 418 -8.00 12.36 0.53
N LYS A 419 -6.92 12.36 -0.24
CA LYS A 419 -6.73 13.35 -1.30
C LYS A 419 -6.21 12.78 -2.62
N GLY A 420 -6.77 13.22 -3.75
CA GLY A 420 -6.22 12.87 -5.06
C GLY A 420 -6.46 11.42 -5.51
N ASN A 421 -7.29 10.66 -4.80
CA ASN A 421 -7.50 9.25 -5.12
C ASN A 421 -8.49 9.08 -6.27
N LEU A 422 -8.22 8.10 -7.14
CA LEU A 422 -9.16 7.60 -8.15
C LEU A 422 -9.84 6.34 -7.60
N ILE A 423 -11.16 6.38 -7.45
CA ILE A 423 -11.96 5.30 -6.86
C ILE A 423 -13.07 4.92 -7.83
N ARG A 424 -13.09 3.68 -8.33
CA ARG A 424 -14.13 3.24 -9.27
C ARG A 424 -14.61 1.82 -9.06
N ASN A 425 -15.84 1.55 -9.49
CA ASN A 425 -16.45 0.21 -9.48
C ASN A 425 -16.42 -0.42 -8.08
N VAL A 426 -17.08 0.25 -7.14
CA VAL A 426 -17.12 -0.16 -5.73
C VAL A 426 -18.50 -0.71 -5.39
N CYS A 427 -18.56 -2.00 -5.09
CA CYS A 427 -19.73 -2.72 -4.57
C CYS A 427 -20.98 -2.50 -5.43
N VAL A 428 -20.84 -2.50 -6.76
CA VAL A 428 -21.89 -2.06 -7.72
C VAL A 428 -23.20 -2.84 -7.64
N SER A 429 -23.18 -4.10 -7.18
CA SER A 429 -24.35 -4.95 -7.00
C SER A 429 -24.82 -5.03 -5.53
N THR A 430 -24.82 -3.89 -4.82
CA THR A 430 -25.17 -3.89 -3.40
C THR A 430 -26.67 -3.94 -3.13
N ASN A 431 -27.03 -4.63 -2.05
CA ASN A 431 -28.36 -4.61 -1.42
C ASN A 431 -28.36 -3.96 -0.03
N ASN A 432 -27.24 -3.36 0.40
CA ASN A 432 -27.07 -2.74 1.71
C ASN A 432 -26.94 -1.22 1.54
N PHE A 433 -27.95 -0.49 1.99
CA PHE A 433 -27.97 0.98 1.90
C PHE A 433 -27.92 1.65 3.27
N GLY A 434 -28.08 0.91 4.37
CA GLY A 434 -28.31 1.44 5.71
C GLY A 434 -27.06 1.76 6.54
N THR A 435 -25.86 1.49 6.02
CA THR A 435 -24.62 1.52 6.81
C THR A 435 -23.55 2.43 6.17
N LEU A 436 -22.37 2.57 6.79
CA LEU A 436 -21.25 3.38 6.25
C LEU A 436 -20.57 2.73 5.03
N SER A 437 -20.83 1.44 4.84
CA SER A 437 -20.25 0.59 3.80
C SER A 437 -21.41 -0.23 3.23
N PRO A 438 -21.64 -0.23 1.92
CA PRO A 438 -20.72 0.24 0.90
C PRO A 438 -20.72 1.74 0.61
N ALA A 439 -19.53 2.24 0.29
CA ALA A 439 -19.30 3.59 -0.23
C ALA A 439 -17.98 3.64 -1.02
N GLY A 440 -17.83 4.62 -1.90
CA GLY A 440 -16.52 4.94 -2.47
C GLY A 440 -15.55 5.32 -1.36
N ILE A 441 -15.97 6.28 -0.52
CA ILE A 441 -15.28 6.68 0.71
C ILE A 441 -16.30 6.68 1.86
N GLY A 442 -16.07 5.90 2.91
CA GLY A 442 -16.96 5.81 4.07
C GLY A 442 -16.25 5.99 5.40
N PHE A 443 -16.61 7.04 6.14
CA PHE A 443 -16.05 7.34 7.45
C PHE A 443 -17.11 7.51 8.54
N GLY A 444 -16.92 6.81 9.66
CA GLY A 444 -17.80 6.80 10.82
C GLY A 444 -17.16 7.31 12.09
N SER A 445 -17.88 8.15 12.84
CA SER A 445 -17.45 8.69 14.14
C SER A 445 -16.06 9.34 14.08
N VAL A 446 -15.88 10.26 13.14
CA VAL A 446 -14.57 10.86 12.84
C VAL A 446 -14.45 12.32 13.25
N THR A 447 -13.21 12.82 13.36
CA THR A 447 -12.94 14.25 13.61
C THR A 447 -11.73 14.74 12.83
N GLY A 448 -11.80 15.91 12.21
CA GLY A 448 -10.64 16.59 11.63
C GLY A 448 -10.24 16.10 10.24
N PHE A 449 -11.19 15.73 9.38
CA PHE A 449 -10.88 15.09 8.08
C PHE A 449 -10.74 16.11 6.94
N ASP A 450 -9.84 15.82 6.00
CA ASP A 450 -9.79 16.48 4.68
C ASP A 450 -10.01 15.43 3.60
N ILE A 451 -11.18 15.46 2.96
CA ILE A 451 -11.54 14.59 1.84
C ILE A 451 -11.61 15.45 0.58
N SER A 452 -10.51 15.53 -0.17
CA SER A 452 -10.43 16.48 -1.27
C SER A 452 -9.80 15.99 -2.57
N ASN A 453 -10.21 16.57 -3.70
CA ASN A 453 -9.62 16.26 -5.01
C ASN A 453 -9.71 14.77 -5.41
N ASN A 454 -10.67 14.01 -4.89
CA ASN A 454 -10.86 12.61 -5.27
C ASN A 454 -11.80 12.51 -6.47
N ILE A 455 -11.59 11.48 -7.30
CA ILE A 455 -12.48 11.11 -8.40
C ILE A 455 -13.16 9.80 -8.03
N ILE A 456 -14.49 9.82 -7.92
CA ILE A 456 -15.29 8.67 -7.52
C ILE A 456 -16.31 8.38 -8.62
N SER A 457 -16.38 7.14 -9.10
CA SER A 457 -17.36 6.71 -10.10
C SER A 457 -17.88 5.30 -9.84
N LEU A 458 -19.13 5.00 -10.22
CA LEU A 458 -19.71 3.66 -10.11
C LEU A 458 -19.63 3.09 -8.68
N SER A 459 -20.18 3.82 -7.71
CA SER A 459 -20.37 3.31 -6.35
C SER A 459 -21.77 2.74 -6.20
N GLY A 460 -21.87 1.49 -5.78
CA GLY A 460 -23.15 0.80 -5.60
C GLY A 460 -24.05 1.41 -4.52
N SER A 461 -23.53 2.27 -3.64
CA SER A 461 -24.32 2.98 -2.63
C SER A 461 -23.94 4.46 -2.61
N ASN A 462 -23.15 4.93 -1.62
CA ASN A 462 -22.78 6.34 -1.51
C ASN A 462 -21.44 6.62 -2.22
N GLY A 463 -21.29 7.80 -2.81
CA GLY A 463 -19.97 8.28 -3.25
C GLY A 463 -19.07 8.50 -2.04
N ILE A 464 -19.45 9.47 -1.21
CA ILE A 464 -18.82 9.78 0.08
C ILE A 464 -19.89 9.69 1.18
N ILE A 465 -19.59 9.00 2.28
CA ILE A 465 -20.35 9.11 3.52
C ILE A 465 -19.40 9.49 4.67
N CYS A 466 -19.74 10.55 5.39
CA CYS A 466 -18.92 11.06 6.50
C CYS A 466 -19.81 11.38 7.70
N ASP A 467 -19.53 10.73 8.82
CA ASP A 467 -20.20 10.94 10.11
C ASP A 467 -19.17 11.44 11.11
N GLY A 468 -19.23 12.72 11.50
CA GLY A 468 -18.14 13.32 12.26
C GLY A 468 -18.10 14.84 12.29
N THR A 469 -17.04 15.36 12.90
CA THR A 469 -16.87 16.79 13.20
C THR A 469 -15.60 17.37 12.58
N ASP A 470 -15.57 18.69 12.35
CA ASP A 470 -14.38 19.40 11.86
C ASP A 470 -13.83 18.84 10.54
N SER A 471 -14.71 18.50 9.60
CA SER A 471 -14.34 17.85 8.33
C SER A 471 -14.57 18.76 7.13
N ILE A 472 -13.69 18.66 6.13
CA ILE A 472 -13.79 19.36 4.86
C ILE A 472 -13.91 18.31 3.75
N ILE A 473 -14.95 18.43 2.93
CA ILE A 473 -15.18 17.62 1.74
C ILE A 473 -15.17 18.58 0.55
N SER A 474 -14.08 18.59 -0.22
CA SER A 474 -13.89 19.64 -1.23
C SER A 474 -13.27 19.22 -2.55
N ASN A 475 -13.63 19.87 -3.64
CA ASN A 475 -13.00 19.66 -4.96
C ASN A 475 -13.10 18.20 -5.47
N ASN A 476 -14.07 17.41 -5.00
CA ASN A 476 -14.23 16.02 -5.46
C ASN A 476 -15.08 15.98 -6.74
N ILE A 477 -14.78 15.03 -7.61
CA ILE A 477 -15.59 14.69 -8.78
C ILE A 477 -16.30 13.37 -8.48
N ILE A 478 -17.63 13.38 -8.41
CA ILE A 478 -18.42 12.20 -8.03
C ILE A 478 -19.43 11.91 -9.14
N LYS A 479 -19.39 10.69 -9.68
CA LYS A 479 -20.25 10.25 -10.77
C LYS A 479 -20.92 8.92 -10.45
N GLU A 480 -22.12 8.72 -10.99
CA GLU A 480 -22.76 7.40 -11.09
C GLU A 480 -22.83 6.63 -9.74
N THR A 481 -23.41 7.25 -8.72
CA THR A 481 -23.67 6.61 -7.42
C THR A 481 -25.11 6.10 -7.35
N ALA A 482 -25.34 4.90 -6.82
CA ALA A 482 -26.69 4.32 -6.80
C ALA A 482 -27.62 4.96 -5.74
N ARG A 483 -27.07 5.40 -4.60
CA ARG A 483 -27.80 6.08 -3.52
C ARG A 483 -27.55 7.59 -3.52
N ALA A 484 -26.53 8.07 -2.81
CA ALA A 484 -26.24 9.50 -2.65
C ALA A 484 -24.79 9.83 -3.01
N ALA A 485 -24.55 11.01 -3.60
CA ALA A 485 -23.20 11.41 -3.94
C ALA A 485 -22.37 11.74 -2.69
N ILE A 486 -22.93 12.55 -1.79
CA ILE A 486 -22.33 12.87 -0.48
C ILE A 486 -23.42 12.77 0.57
N ARG A 487 -23.21 11.89 1.55
CA ARG A 487 -24.12 11.70 2.68
C ARG A 487 -23.44 12.08 3.98
N LEU A 488 -24.11 12.93 4.75
CA LEU A 488 -23.71 13.27 6.11
C LEU A 488 -24.75 12.69 7.07
N ARG A 489 -24.27 12.18 8.21
CA ARG A 489 -25.13 11.81 9.35
C ARG A 489 -25.02 12.86 10.44
N THR A 490 -24.47 12.56 11.61
CA THR A 490 -24.31 13.59 12.63
C THR A 490 -23.08 14.42 12.28
N SER A 491 -23.24 15.73 12.12
CA SER A 491 -22.12 16.58 11.74
C SER A 491 -22.10 17.92 12.46
N GLU A 492 -20.89 18.32 12.86
CA GLU A 492 -20.64 19.64 13.43
C GLU A 492 -19.39 20.25 12.79
N ARG A 493 -19.49 21.52 12.36
CA ARG A 493 -18.40 22.26 11.68
C ARG A 493 -17.86 21.50 10.46
N VAL A 494 -18.77 21.01 9.62
CA VAL A 494 -18.43 20.32 8.36
C VAL A 494 -18.62 21.26 7.18
N LYS A 495 -17.70 21.21 6.23
CA LYS A 495 -17.76 21.97 4.97
C LYS A 495 -17.85 21.02 3.79
N VAL A 496 -18.83 21.22 2.92
CA VAL A 496 -19.00 20.50 1.65
C VAL A 496 -18.95 21.52 0.53
N ILE A 497 -17.76 21.69 -0.06
CA ILE A 497 -17.47 22.85 -0.90
C ILE A 497 -16.84 22.51 -2.25
N ASN A 498 -17.26 23.19 -3.31
CA ASN A 498 -16.65 23.05 -4.64
C ASN A 498 -16.60 21.61 -5.20
N ASN A 499 -17.59 20.78 -4.89
CA ASN A 499 -17.66 19.42 -5.46
C ASN A 499 -18.44 19.44 -6.77
N ASN A 500 -18.03 18.60 -7.73
CA ASN A 500 -18.68 18.40 -9.01
C ASN A 500 -19.36 17.02 -9.04
N ILE A 501 -20.69 17.02 -9.02
CA ILE A 501 -21.51 15.82 -8.86
C ILE A 501 -22.37 15.63 -10.11
N ASP A 502 -22.24 14.47 -10.74
CA ASP A 502 -23.05 14.06 -11.89
C ASP A 502 -23.62 12.65 -11.69
N CYS A 503 -24.89 12.59 -11.32
CA CYS A 503 -25.61 11.35 -11.05
C CYS A 503 -26.79 11.14 -12.01
N THR A 504 -26.63 11.55 -13.27
CA THR A 504 -27.67 11.43 -14.32
C THR A 504 -28.02 9.99 -14.68
N THR A 505 -27.07 9.06 -14.64
CA THR A 505 -27.24 7.68 -15.16
C THR A 505 -27.76 6.67 -14.14
N TYR A 506 -27.47 6.83 -12.84
CA TYR A 506 -27.59 5.72 -11.85
C TYR A 506 -28.31 6.05 -10.53
N ALA A 507 -28.68 7.30 -10.24
CA ALA A 507 -29.19 7.65 -8.90
C ALA A 507 -30.72 7.57 -8.79
N THR A 508 -31.19 6.83 -7.80
CA THR A 508 -32.57 6.92 -7.31
C THR A 508 -32.78 8.12 -6.37
N GLN A 509 -31.72 8.72 -5.82
CA GLN A 509 -31.81 9.87 -4.90
C GLN A 509 -30.54 10.76 -4.99
N GLY A 510 -30.49 11.68 -5.96
CA GLY A 510 -29.34 12.58 -6.20
C GLY A 510 -29.13 13.64 -5.12
N VAL A 511 -28.78 13.24 -3.89
CA VAL A 511 -28.77 14.15 -2.74
C VAL A 511 -27.35 14.47 -2.28
N LEU A 512 -27.08 15.75 -2.10
CA LEU A 512 -26.03 16.30 -1.25
C LEU A 512 -26.64 16.51 0.14
N ALA A 513 -26.25 15.66 1.10
CA ALA A 513 -26.83 15.50 2.44
C ALA A 513 -28.27 14.96 2.42
N GLU A 514 -28.46 13.67 2.71
CA GLU A 514 -29.74 13.08 3.13
C GLU A 514 -29.54 12.60 4.57
N SER A 515 -30.26 13.22 5.51
CA SER A 515 -30.36 12.80 6.89
C SER A 515 -31.85 12.69 7.15
N SER A 516 -32.41 11.53 7.53
CA SER A 516 -33.83 11.44 7.93
C SER A 516 -34.04 11.52 9.45
N ALA A 517 -32.95 11.75 10.21
CA ALA A 517 -32.92 11.70 11.67
C ALA A 517 -31.62 12.27 12.31
N SER A 518 -30.69 12.84 11.54
CA SER A 518 -29.37 13.27 12.04
C SER A 518 -29.32 14.78 12.27
N TRP A 519 -28.52 15.22 13.25
CA TRP A 519 -28.40 16.63 13.63
C TRP A 519 -27.17 17.28 13.01
N HIS A 520 -27.34 18.43 12.36
CA HIS A 520 -26.26 19.17 11.70
C HIS A 520 -26.06 20.57 12.29
N LYS A 521 -24.83 20.91 12.68
CA LYS A 521 -24.52 22.22 13.28
C LYS A 521 -23.34 22.89 12.60
N TYR A 522 -23.51 24.15 12.18
CA TYR A 522 -22.49 24.88 11.40
C TYR A 522 -22.07 24.15 10.13
N LEU A 523 -23.03 23.53 9.44
CA LEU A 523 -22.78 22.89 8.15
C LEU A 523 -22.73 23.98 7.07
N ASP A 524 -21.65 23.99 6.28
CA ASP A 524 -21.47 24.88 5.14
C ASP A 524 -21.51 24.05 3.85
N VAL A 525 -22.53 24.28 3.04
CA VAL A 525 -22.73 23.64 1.75
C VAL A 525 -22.64 24.71 0.68
N SER A 526 -21.49 24.82 0.01
CA SER A 526 -21.29 25.94 -0.93
C SER A 526 -20.50 25.65 -2.19
N CYS A 527 -20.80 26.39 -3.25
CA CYS A 527 -20.09 26.31 -4.53
C CYS A 527 -20.12 24.93 -5.21
N ASN A 528 -21.06 24.04 -4.85
CA ASN A 528 -21.15 22.72 -5.48
C ASN A 528 -21.93 22.78 -6.80
N ILE A 529 -21.56 21.92 -7.75
CA ILE A 529 -22.28 21.67 -8.99
C ILE A 529 -22.94 20.30 -8.87
N ILE A 530 -24.26 20.24 -9.02
CA ILE A 530 -25.06 19.03 -8.80
C ILE A 530 -25.99 18.80 -9.98
N ASN A 531 -25.72 17.76 -10.75
CA ASN A 531 -26.52 17.36 -11.90
C ASN A 531 -27.09 15.95 -11.67
N GLY A 532 -28.36 15.73 -12.00
CA GLY A 532 -28.95 14.40 -11.93
C GLY A 532 -30.48 14.40 -11.87
N SER A 533 -31.05 13.21 -12.01
CA SER A 533 -32.50 12.98 -11.99
C SER A 533 -33.17 13.53 -10.71
N ASN A 534 -32.52 13.37 -9.56
CA ASN A 534 -33.01 13.81 -8.25
C ASN A 534 -32.04 14.79 -7.55
N ALA A 535 -31.32 15.61 -8.32
CA ALA A 535 -30.35 16.58 -7.81
C ALA A 535 -30.96 17.49 -6.73
N SER A 536 -30.45 17.40 -5.50
CA SER A 536 -31.00 18.12 -4.35
C SER A 536 -29.99 18.29 -3.22
N ILE A 537 -30.29 19.25 -2.33
CA ILE A 537 -29.64 19.45 -1.05
C ILE A 537 -30.70 19.27 0.04
N SER A 538 -30.53 18.33 0.98
CA SER A 538 -31.51 18.08 2.03
C SER A 538 -30.91 18.19 3.44
N LEU A 539 -31.32 19.22 4.18
CA LEU A 539 -30.88 19.40 5.57
C LEU A 539 -32.05 19.10 6.50
N GLU A 540 -32.14 17.87 7.01
CA GLU A 540 -33.06 17.58 8.11
C GLU A 540 -32.37 17.84 9.44
N SER A 541 -33.00 18.68 10.25
CA SER A 541 -32.59 19.08 11.59
C SER A 541 -31.24 19.77 11.65
N THR A 542 -31.26 21.11 11.55
CA THR A 542 -30.03 21.89 11.46
C THR A 542 -29.99 23.15 12.33
N GLN A 543 -28.79 23.57 12.69
CA GLN A 543 -28.51 24.78 13.43
C GLN A 543 -27.37 25.60 12.81
N ASN A 544 -27.63 26.87 12.50
CA ASN A 544 -26.64 27.81 11.97
C ASN A 544 -25.93 27.31 10.69
N SER A 545 -26.66 26.63 9.82
CA SER A 545 -26.11 26.06 8.59
C SER A 545 -26.39 26.94 7.37
N ARG A 546 -25.56 26.78 6.35
CA ARG A 546 -25.54 27.61 5.16
C ARG A 546 -25.57 26.75 3.90
N VAL A 547 -26.43 27.11 2.96
CA VAL A 547 -26.51 26.54 1.62
C VAL A 547 -26.33 27.68 0.63
N THR A 548 -25.11 27.89 0.11
CA THR A 548 -24.81 29.10 -0.66
C THR A 548 -24.08 28.87 -1.97
N SER A 549 -24.41 29.64 -3.00
CA SER A 549 -23.69 29.64 -4.29
C SER A 549 -23.60 28.26 -4.98
N ASN A 550 -24.56 27.35 -4.74
CA ASN A 550 -24.62 26.06 -5.40
C ASN A 550 -25.34 26.16 -6.76
N THR A 551 -24.95 25.31 -7.71
CA THR A 551 -25.64 25.12 -9.00
C THR A 551 -26.29 23.75 -9.02
N ILE A 552 -27.62 23.70 -9.14
CA ILE A 552 -28.42 22.48 -9.08
C ILE A 552 -29.23 22.34 -10.36
N GLN A 553 -29.08 21.21 -11.06
CA GLN A 553 -29.86 20.85 -12.24
C GLN A 553 -30.55 19.49 -12.02
N ALA A 554 -31.84 19.54 -11.69
CA ALA A 554 -32.67 18.36 -11.49
C ALA A 554 -33.53 18.06 -12.73
N SER A 555 -33.27 16.92 -13.39
CA SER A 555 -33.89 16.58 -14.68
C SER A 555 -35.23 15.83 -14.57
N SER A 556 -35.57 15.18 -13.44
CA SER A 556 -36.84 14.45 -13.28
C SER A 556 -37.53 14.74 -11.94
N GLY A 557 -38.83 15.06 -11.97
CA GLY A 557 -39.59 15.33 -10.75
C GLY A 557 -39.93 14.06 -9.97
N SER A 558 -39.08 13.69 -9.01
CA SER A 558 -39.62 13.10 -7.78
C SER A 558 -40.11 14.24 -6.87
N ASN A 559 -40.97 13.95 -5.90
CA ASN A 559 -41.60 14.95 -5.01
C ASN A 559 -40.60 15.75 -4.11
N THR A 560 -39.30 15.68 -4.38
CA THR A 560 -38.20 16.29 -3.62
C THR A 560 -37.99 17.75 -4.00
N SER A 561 -37.58 18.58 -3.03
CA SER A 561 -37.20 19.97 -3.27
C SER A 561 -35.73 20.03 -3.70
N ALA A 562 -35.36 20.93 -4.62
CA ALA A 562 -33.95 21.09 -4.99
C ALA A 562 -33.11 21.55 -3.78
N ILE A 563 -33.68 22.38 -2.91
CA ILE A 563 -33.15 22.63 -1.57
C ILE A 563 -34.27 22.43 -0.57
N TYR A 564 -34.06 21.51 0.37
CA TYR A 564 -34.93 21.27 1.50
C TYR A 564 -34.17 21.57 2.79
N VAL A 565 -34.80 22.31 3.70
CA VAL A 565 -34.30 22.51 5.06
C VAL A 565 -35.46 22.35 6.02
N GLY A 566 -35.46 21.31 6.86
CA GLY A 566 -36.58 20.98 7.72
C GLY A 566 -36.21 20.22 8.99
N GLY A 567 -37.15 19.48 9.58
CA GLY A 567 -36.94 18.75 10.83
C GLY A 567 -36.98 19.65 12.08
N THR A 568 -36.14 19.36 13.07
CA THR A 568 -36.00 20.13 14.32
C THR A 568 -34.75 21.01 14.25
N GLY A 569 -34.83 22.32 14.46
CA GLY A 569 -33.66 23.18 14.24
C GLY A 569 -33.89 24.67 14.45
N TYR A 570 -32.80 25.43 14.38
CA TYR A 570 -32.78 26.89 14.53
C TYR A 570 -31.92 27.51 13.43
N ASP A 571 -32.51 28.38 12.60
CA ASP A 571 -31.80 29.29 11.70
C ASP A 571 -30.90 28.61 10.65
N ALA A 572 -31.32 28.69 9.38
CA ALA A 572 -30.48 28.37 8.22
C ALA A 572 -30.40 29.55 7.25
N ILE A 573 -29.35 29.58 6.42
CA ILE A 573 -29.20 30.58 5.35
C ILE A 573 -29.15 29.85 4.01
N ILE A 574 -30.00 30.27 3.08
CA ILE A 574 -30.01 29.79 1.69
C ILE A 574 -29.79 31.00 0.79
N ASP A 575 -28.59 31.16 0.24
CA ASP A 575 -28.21 32.39 -0.48
C ASP A 575 -27.52 32.14 -1.83
N ASN A 576 -27.84 32.94 -2.84
CA ASN A 576 -27.12 32.99 -4.12
C ASN A 576 -27.04 31.64 -4.88
N ASN A 577 -27.99 30.71 -4.69
CA ASN A 577 -28.01 29.44 -5.42
C ASN A 577 -28.65 29.60 -6.80
N THR A 578 -28.19 28.81 -7.77
CA THR A 578 -28.79 28.68 -9.12
C THR A 578 -29.43 27.32 -9.26
N ILE A 579 -30.75 27.29 -9.45
CA ILE A 579 -31.58 26.08 -9.42
C ILE A 579 -32.36 25.97 -10.73
N THR A 580 -32.23 24.83 -11.39
CA THR A 580 -33.07 24.42 -12.52
C THR A 580 -33.74 23.09 -12.17
N VAL A 581 -35.07 23.06 -12.16
CA VAL A 581 -35.86 21.84 -11.93
C VAL A 581 -36.84 21.64 -13.09
N SER A 582 -37.20 20.40 -13.41
CA SER A 582 -38.19 20.10 -14.46
C SER A 582 -39.64 20.01 -13.95
N ASN A 583 -39.82 19.70 -12.66
CA ASN A 583 -41.10 19.67 -11.94
C ASN A 583 -40.80 19.62 -10.41
N GLY A 584 -41.71 20.05 -9.53
CA GLY A 584 -41.54 19.98 -8.08
C GLY A 584 -41.20 21.32 -7.41
N TYR A 585 -40.55 21.25 -6.23
CA TYR A 585 -40.21 22.42 -5.41
C TYR A 585 -38.78 22.91 -5.69
N GLY A 586 -38.61 24.23 -5.82
CA GLY A 586 -37.28 24.85 -5.86
C GLY A 586 -36.63 24.83 -4.48
N ILE A 587 -37.11 25.69 -3.58
CA ILE A 587 -36.65 25.76 -2.19
C ILE A 587 -37.83 25.49 -1.24
N ARG A 588 -37.62 24.66 -0.23
CA ARG A 588 -38.63 24.34 0.78
C ARG A 588 -38.04 24.43 2.20
N PRO A 589 -38.11 25.61 2.83
CA PRO A 589 -37.74 25.78 4.23
C PRO A 589 -38.93 25.47 5.13
N GLN A 590 -38.75 24.57 6.10
CA GLN A 590 -39.73 24.23 7.15
C GLN A 590 -39.32 24.70 8.55
N ILE A 591 -38.11 25.23 8.70
CA ILE A 591 -37.61 25.88 9.91
C ILE A 591 -37.29 27.36 9.60
N LYS A 592 -37.07 28.17 10.63
CA LYS A 592 -36.65 29.57 10.47
C LYS A 592 -35.42 29.65 9.55
N THR A 593 -35.58 30.25 8.39
CA THR A 593 -34.55 30.29 7.35
C THR A 593 -34.52 31.67 6.71
N VAL A 594 -33.32 32.18 6.45
CA VAL A 594 -33.09 33.36 5.62
C VAL A 594 -32.84 32.88 4.20
N VAL A 595 -33.73 33.21 3.28
CA VAL A 595 -33.62 32.78 1.87
C VAL A 595 -33.42 34.03 1.02
N THR A 596 -32.24 34.20 0.40
CA THR A 596 -31.88 35.41 -0.36
C THR A 596 -31.18 35.16 -1.70
N ASN A 597 -31.33 36.05 -2.68
CA ASN A 597 -30.56 36.04 -3.95
C ASN A 597 -30.58 34.73 -4.78
N ASN A 598 -31.51 33.81 -4.54
CA ASN A 598 -31.55 32.53 -5.28
C ASN A 598 -32.25 32.69 -6.64
N ARG A 599 -31.71 32.07 -7.69
CA ARG A 599 -32.30 32.01 -9.04
C ARG A 599 -32.93 30.64 -9.26
N ILE A 600 -34.23 30.58 -9.53
CA ILE A 600 -34.98 29.32 -9.67
C ILE A 600 -35.72 29.30 -11.00
N LYS A 601 -35.53 28.22 -11.78
CA LYS A 601 -36.16 27.99 -13.08
C LYS A 601 -36.88 26.63 -13.14
N GLY A 602 -38.07 26.60 -13.74
CA GLY A 602 -38.81 25.38 -14.08
C GLY A 602 -39.56 24.69 -12.92
N ALA A 603 -39.63 25.32 -11.74
CA ALA A 603 -40.45 24.83 -10.64
C ALA A 603 -41.95 24.88 -10.98
N THR A 604 -42.74 23.97 -10.39
CA THR A 604 -44.20 24.02 -10.56
C THR A 604 -44.74 25.35 -10.05
N VAL A 605 -45.80 25.87 -10.67
CA VAL A 605 -46.54 27.04 -10.17
C VAL A 605 -46.80 26.93 -8.67
N GLY A 606 -46.44 27.98 -7.92
CA GLY A 606 -46.58 28.04 -6.44
C GLY A 606 -45.58 27.19 -5.65
N LYS A 607 -44.59 26.57 -6.31
CA LYS A 607 -43.59 25.69 -5.68
C LYS A 607 -42.14 26.17 -5.83
N SER A 608 -41.90 27.36 -6.40
CA SER A 608 -40.57 27.96 -6.43
C SER A 608 -39.99 28.12 -5.02
N ILE A 609 -40.79 28.63 -4.08
CA ILE A 609 -40.50 28.64 -2.64
C ILE A 609 -41.77 28.21 -1.89
N ALA A 610 -41.71 27.11 -1.15
CA ALA A 610 -42.82 26.63 -0.33
C ALA A 610 -42.59 26.92 1.15
N ALA A 611 -42.94 28.13 1.55
CA ALA A 611 -42.74 28.68 2.89
C ALA A 611 -43.70 28.09 3.95
N GLN A 612 -43.17 27.81 5.15
CA GLN A 612 -43.96 27.74 6.39
C GLN A 612 -43.29 28.57 7.50
N GLN A 613 -44.14 29.14 8.39
CA GLN A 613 -43.90 30.00 9.58
C GLN A 613 -42.53 30.71 9.79
N SER A 614 -42.60 32.02 10.06
CA SER A 614 -41.56 32.83 10.74
C SER A 614 -40.18 32.95 10.08
N SER A 615 -40.11 32.83 8.75
CA SER A 615 -38.88 32.94 7.95
C SER A 615 -38.82 34.26 7.16
N TYR A 616 -37.61 34.78 6.89
CA TYR A 616 -37.38 36.01 6.12
C TYR A 616 -36.97 35.66 4.68
N TYR A 617 -37.62 36.30 3.70
CA TYR A 617 -37.47 35.98 2.27
C TYR A 617 -37.12 37.24 1.47
N ASP A 618 -36.02 37.22 0.71
CA ASP A 618 -35.64 38.30 -0.23
C ASP A 618 -34.97 37.70 -1.49
N ASN A 619 -35.77 37.14 -2.40
CA ASN A 619 -35.29 36.34 -3.54
C ASN A 619 -35.65 36.91 -4.91
N ASN A 620 -34.73 36.75 -5.86
CA ASN A 620 -34.90 37.07 -7.27
C ASN A 620 -35.48 35.87 -8.02
N PHE A 621 -36.79 35.87 -8.24
CA PHE A 621 -37.37 34.95 -9.21
C PHE A 621 -36.94 35.45 -10.58
N SER A 622 -36.40 34.60 -11.44
CA SER A 622 -36.01 35.04 -12.78
C SER A 622 -36.54 34.05 -13.81
N ASP A 623 -37.76 34.27 -14.26
CA ASP A 623 -38.06 33.97 -15.66
C ASP A 623 -37.68 35.23 -16.46
N THR A 624 -36.40 35.23 -16.86
CA THR A 624 -35.69 36.18 -17.73
C THR A 624 -35.38 37.58 -17.16
N GLY A 625 -34.20 37.69 -16.53
CA GLY A 625 -33.35 38.89 -16.51
C GLY A 625 -33.89 40.11 -15.77
N GLY A 626 -33.49 40.27 -14.50
CA GLY A 626 -33.66 41.53 -13.77
C GLY A 626 -33.66 41.34 -12.26
N VAL A 627 -32.99 42.25 -11.56
CA VAL A 627 -32.80 42.26 -10.10
C VAL A 627 -34.14 42.54 -9.40
N GLY A 628 -34.46 41.80 -8.35
CA GLY A 628 -35.39 42.21 -7.28
C GLY A 628 -36.87 41.85 -7.42
N SER A 629 -37.26 40.76 -8.09
CA SER A 629 -38.68 40.56 -8.46
C SER A 629 -39.22 39.14 -8.47
N VAL A 630 -40.51 38.99 -8.11
CA VAL A 630 -41.31 37.76 -8.19
C VAL A 630 -41.98 37.62 -9.57
N PHE A 631 -41.45 36.76 -10.45
CA PHE A 631 -42.02 36.46 -11.76
C PHE A 631 -42.98 35.27 -11.69
N ALA A 632 -44.23 35.48 -12.12
CA ALA A 632 -45.27 34.46 -12.21
C ALA A 632 -45.74 34.30 -13.67
N GLU A 633 -44.86 33.86 -14.58
CA GLU A 633 -45.19 33.81 -16.02
C GLU A 633 -46.10 32.62 -16.39
N GLN A 634 -45.86 31.43 -15.85
CA GLN A 634 -46.65 30.22 -16.21
C GLN A 634 -48.11 30.25 -15.71
N SER A 635 -48.38 30.87 -14.57
CA SER A 635 -49.68 30.82 -13.88
C SER A 635 -50.77 31.67 -14.52
N LEU A 636 -50.39 32.59 -15.42
CA LEU A 636 -51.31 33.59 -15.98
C LEU A 636 -51.86 33.20 -17.36
N SER A 637 -51.35 32.13 -17.98
CA SER A 637 -51.82 31.65 -19.29
C SER A 637 -53.25 31.07 -19.26
N SER A 638 -53.74 30.68 -18.07
CA SER A 638 -55.07 30.11 -17.83
C SER A 638 -55.90 30.92 -16.81
N ALA A 639 -55.44 32.10 -16.43
CA ALA A 639 -56.10 32.99 -15.47
C ALA A 639 -56.84 34.13 -16.17
N ASN A 640 -57.95 34.59 -15.60
CA ASN A 640 -58.70 35.75 -16.12
C ASN A 640 -58.62 36.95 -15.16
N ILE A 641 -58.39 36.71 -13.87
CA ILE A 641 -58.45 37.74 -12.81
C ILE A 641 -57.31 37.52 -11.80
N LEU A 642 -56.59 38.58 -11.47
CA LEU A 642 -55.61 38.62 -10.36
C LEU A 642 -56.20 39.38 -9.16
N THR A 643 -56.16 38.79 -7.96
CA THR A 643 -56.71 39.37 -6.72
C THR A 643 -55.71 39.29 -5.56
N LEU A 644 -55.64 40.31 -4.69
CA LEU A 644 -54.75 40.34 -3.52
C LEU A 644 -55.51 40.18 -2.20
N LEU A 645 -54.88 39.52 -1.23
CA LEU A 645 -55.31 39.47 0.16
C LEU A 645 -54.14 39.84 1.08
N TYR A 646 -54.33 40.83 1.94
CA TYR A 646 -53.38 41.17 3.00
C TYR A 646 -53.54 40.20 4.17
N GLN A 647 -52.44 39.59 4.63
CA GLN A 647 -52.44 38.71 5.82
C GLN A 647 -51.29 39.05 6.78
N GLY A 648 -51.14 40.33 7.13
CA GLY A 648 -50.12 40.77 8.10
C GLY A 648 -48.74 40.94 7.45
N PRO A 649 -47.68 40.22 7.88
CA PRO A 649 -46.31 40.43 7.38
C PRO A 649 -46.08 40.03 5.91
N VAL A 650 -47.11 39.47 5.24
CA VAL A 650 -47.08 39.05 3.84
C VAL A 650 -48.34 39.48 3.09
N ILE A 651 -48.19 39.80 1.82
CA ILE A 651 -49.27 40.01 0.85
C ILE A 651 -49.44 38.72 0.06
N ARG A 652 -50.65 38.15 0.08
CA ARG A 652 -51.02 36.97 -0.70
C ARG A 652 -51.64 37.40 -2.04
N ILE A 653 -51.04 36.97 -3.14
CA ILE A 653 -51.52 37.12 -4.51
C ILE A 653 -52.27 35.85 -4.91
N ASN A 654 -53.58 35.96 -5.07
CA ASN A 654 -54.43 34.90 -5.59
C ASN A 654 -54.63 35.08 -7.10
N ILE A 655 -54.39 34.01 -7.84
CA ILE A 655 -54.64 33.94 -9.28
C ILE A 655 -55.94 33.16 -9.47
N THR A 656 -56.94 33.77 -10.08
CA THR A 656 -58.27 33.17 -10.26
C THR A 656 -58.73 33.18 -11.71
N ASN A 657 -59.57 32.22 -12.10
CA ASN A 657 -60.28 32.30 -13.38
C ASN A 657 -61.51 33.24 -13.29
N ALA A 658 -62.29 33.34 -14.37
CA ALA A 658 -63.48 34.20 -14.42
C ALA A 658 -64.61 33.77 -13.46
N THR A 659 -64.56 32.55 -12.89
CA THR A 659 -65.52 32.05 -11.91
C THR A 659 -65.01 32.13 -10.46
N ASN A 660 -63.94 32.91 -10.22
CA ASN A 660 -63.25 33.04 -8.91
C ASN A 660 -62.66 31.73 -8.36
N GLN A 661 -62.48 30.72 -9.20
CA GLN A 661 -61.79 29.49 -8.82
C GLN A 661 -60.28 29.76 -8.75
N LEU A 662 -59.62 29.33 -7.67
CA LEU A 662 -58.21 29.63 -7.37
C LEU A 662 -57.25 28.68 -8.14
N PHE A 663 -56.32 29.26 -8.90
CA PHE A 663 -55.31 28.57 -9.71
C PHE A 663 -53.89 28.66 -9.15
N GLY A 664 -53.61 29.67 -8.32
CA GLY A 664 -52.29 29.86 -7.74
C GLY A 664 -52.32 30.85 -6.59
N ILE A 665 -51.43 30.63 -5.62
CA ILE A 665 -51.16 31.53 -4.51
C ILE A 665 -49.67 31.90 -4.57
N THR A 666 -49.34 33.18 -4.45
CA THR A 666 -47.96 33.66 -4.24
C THR A 666 -47.97 34.59 -3.03
N GLU A 667 -47.08 34.39 -2.06
CA GLU A 667 -46.97 35.27 -0.89
C GLU A 667 -45.69 36.10 -1.01
N VAL A 668 -45.80 37.40 -0.77
CA VAL A 668 -44.70 38.36 -0.90
C VAL A 668 -44.56 39.18 0.39
N PRO A 669 -43.36 39.32 0.97
CA PRO A 669 -43.14 40.14 2.15
C PRO A 669 -43.49 41.62 1.95
N VAL A 670 -43.81 42.29 3.07
CA VAL A 670 -43.96 43.75 3.11
C VAL A 670 -42.62 44.44 2.80
N GLY A 671 -42.61 45.38 1.84
CA GLY A 671 -41.40 46.11 1.40
C GLY A 671 -40.73 45.60 0.11
N SER A 672 -41.16 44.47 -0.44
CA SER A 672 -40.59 43.93 -1.69
C SER A 672 -41.07 44.66 -2.96
N THR A 673 -40.28 44.62 -4.03
CA THR A 673 -40.71 44.99 -5.38
C THR A 673 -41.28 43.76 -6.10
N ILE A 674 -42.44 43.92 -6.74
CA ILE A 674 -43.14 42.84 -7.46
C ILE A 674 -43.16 43.21 -8.95
N VAL A 675 -42.63 42.33 -9.81
CA VAL A 675 -42.71 42.51 -11.27
C VAL A 675 -43.61 41.43 -11.85
N LEU A 676 -44.79 41.84 -12.31
CA LEU A 676 -45.77 40.95 -12.92
C LEU A 676 -45.68 41.06 -14.44
N ARG A 677 -45.25 39.98 -15.11
CA ARG A 677 -45.40 39.84 -16.56
C ARG A 677 -46.75 39.20 -16.85
N VAL A 678 -47.67 39.97 -17.39
CA VAL A 678 -49.08 39.61 -17.53
C VAL A 678 -49.42 39.36 -19.02
N PRO A 679 -49.85 38.14 -19.41
CA PRO A 679 -50.27 37.82 -20.77
C PRO A 679 -51.46 38.66 -21.23
N SER A 680 -51.73 38.71 -22.53
CA SER A 680 -52.93 39.35 -23.07
C SER A 680 -54.21 38.71 -22.52
N GLY A 681 -55.22 39.52 -22.21
CA GLY A 681 -56.56 39.08 -21.80
C GLY A 681 -56.76 38.92 -20.29
N VAL A 682 -55.75 39.20 -19.47
CA VAL A 682 -55.84 39.09 -18.01
C VAL A 682 -56.22 40.45 -17.42
N THR A 683 -57.18 40.45 -16.48
CA THR A 683 -57.57 41.66 -15.76
C THR A 683 -56.97 41.69 -14.36
N ILE A 684 -56.18 42.73 -14.07
CA ILE A 684 -55.70 43.05 -12.71
C ILE A 684 -56.71 44.00 -12.08
N LYS A 685 -57.37 43.55 -11.01
CA LYS A 685 -58.37 44.37 -10.32
C LYS A 685 -57.73 45.23 -9.24
N ASN A 686 -58.04 46.52 -9.26
CA ASN A 686 -57.85 47.43 -8.15
C ASN A 686 -58.96 47.16 -7.13
N PHE A 687 -58.75 46.16 -6.27
CA PHE A 687 -59.78 45.68 -5.36
C PHE A 687 -60.06 46.69 -4.22
N ASN A 688 -61.32 47.12 -4.07
CA ASN A 688 -61.82 47.94 -2.94
C ASN A 688 -62.64 47.06 -1.98
N GLY A 689 -61.97 46.10 -1.31
CA GLY A 689 -62.57 45.25 -0.27
C GLY A 689 -62.19 45.72 1.13
N SER A 690 -63.00 45.36 2.13
CA SER A 690 -62.87 45.72 3.55
C SER A 690 -61.61 45.20 4.26
N THR A 691 -60.70 44.51 3.57
CA THR A 691 -59.53 43.81 4.14
C THR A 691 -58.15 44.38 3.73
N GLY A 692 -58.08 45.58 3.15
CA GLY A 692 -56.94 46.49 3.37
C GLY A 692 -55.75 46.53 2.38
N ALA A 693 -55.57 45.62 1.41
CA ALA A 693 -54.52 45.75 0.38
C ALA A 693 -55.06 46.20 -0.99
N ARG A 694 -54.31 47.05 -1.71
CA ARG A 694 -54.69 47.61 -3.02
C ARG A 694 -53.53 47.64 -4.01
N PHE A 695 -53.80 47.36 -5.29
CA PHE A 695 -52.93 47.73 -6.40
C PHE A 695 -53.23 49.17 -6.81
N ARG A 696 -52.32 50.12 -6.57
CA ARG A 696 -52.51 51.49 -7.03
C ARG A 696 -51.90 51.64 -8.42
N PHE A 697 -52.74 51.64 -9.43
CA PHE A 697 -52.35 52.09 -10.77
C PHE A 697 -52.33 53.62 -10.83
N PRO A 698 -51.53 54.23 -11.73
CA PRO A 698 -51.47 55.69 -11.87
C PRO A 698 -52.82 56.34 -12.13
N ASP A 699 -53.76 55.63 -12.74
CA ASP A 699 -55.13 56.08 -13.04
C ASP A 699 -56.21 55.45 -12.15
N GLY A 700 -55.83 54.62 -11.18
CA GLY A 700 -56.75 54.00 -10.22
C GLY A 700 -57.75 53.00 -10.80
N ALA A 701 -57.66 52.64 -12.09
CA ALA A 701 -58.59 51.72 -12.74
C ALA A 701 -58.03 50.29 -12.80
N ASP A 702 -58.92 49.30 -12.87
CA ASP A 702 -58.56 47.92 -13.22
C ASP A 702 -57.81 47.89 -14.57
N LYS A 703 -56.82 47.01 -14.70
CA LYS A 703 -56.00 46.88 -15.91
C LYS A 703 -56.23 45.56 -16.60
N THR A 704 -56.91 45.58 -17.74
CA THR A 704 -56.94 44.45 -18.67
C THR A 704 -55.83 44.60 -19.70
N THR A 705 -54.95 43.62 -19.78
CA THR A 705 -53.84 43.62 -20.72
C THR A 705 -54.33 43.29 -22.13
N SER A 706 -53.98 44.10 -23.12
CA SER A 706 -54.30 43.85 -24.54
C SER A 706 -53.19 43.11 -25.31
N ARG A 707 -52.04 42.96 -24.64
CA ARG A 707 -50.82 42.25 -25.08
C ARG A 707 -50.06 41.85 -23.83
N VAL A 708 -48.96 41.11 -23.96
CA VAL A 708 -48.07 40.88 -22.82
C VAL A 708 -47.57 42.23 -22.30
N GLN A 709 -47.82 42.53 -21.03
CA GLN A 709 -47.40 43.76 -20.36
C GLN A 709 -46.67 43.43 -19.06
N VAL A 710 -45.65 44.21 -18.72
CA VAL A 710 -44.90 44.04 -17.47
C VAL A 710 -45.24 45.18 -16.51
N PHE A 711 -45.83 44.84 -15.37
CA PHE A 711 -46.16 45.78 -14.30
C PHE A 711 -45.13 45.65 -13.18
N THR A 712 -44.56 46.77 -12.74
CA THR A 712 -43.71 46.79 -11.55
C THR A 712 -44.45 47.50 -10.42
N PHE A 713 -44.57 46.85 -9.28
CA PHE A 713 -45.19 47.37 -8.07
C PHE A 713 -44.18 47.45 -6.94
N VAL A 714 -44.18 48.55 -6.20
CA VAL A 714 -43.41 48.67 -4.96
C VAL A 714 -44.37 48.53 -3.79
N ASN A 715 -44.04 47.64 -2.86
CA ASN A 715 -44.82 47.42 -1.67
C ASN A 715 -44.46 48.46 -0.59
N THR A 716 -45.43 49.22 -0.15
CA THR A 716 -45.30 50.14 1.00
C THR A 716 -45.73 49.45 2.29
N PHE A 717 -45.25 49.91 3.45
CA PHE A 717 -45.46 49.27 4.76
C PHE A 717 -46.93 49.04 5.15
N ASP A 718 -47.88 49.72 4.48
CA ASP A 718 -49.32 49.67 4.77
C ASP A 718 -50.09 48.64 3.92
N GLY A 719 -49.41 47.75 3.19
CA GLY A 719 -50.06 46.76 2.32
C GLY A 719 -50.55 47.34 0.99
N ILE A 720 -50.04 48.51 0.58
CA ILE A 720 -50.33 49.15 -0.70
C ILE A 720 -49.20 48.84 -1.68
N LEU A 721 -49.57 48.31 -2.85
CA LEU A 721 -48.67 48.03 -3.97
C LEU A 721 -48.81 49.13 -5.02
N ASP A 722 -47.87 50.06 -5.04
CA ASP A 722 -47.86 51.18 -6.00
C ASP A 722 -47.22 50.75 -7.31
N CYS A 723 -47.98 50.80 -8.41
CA CYS A 723 -47.46 50.51 -9.73
C CYS A 723 -46.53 51.65 -10.16
N ILE A 724 -45.22 51.39 -10.22
CA ILE A 724 -44.20 52.39 -10.57
C ILE A 724 -43.86 52.39 -12.06
N SER A 725 -44.16 51.32 -12.79
CA SER A 725 -43.96 51.26 -14.24
C SER A 725 -44.80 50.18 -14.91
N ILE A 726 -45.17 50.45 -16.17
CA ILE A 726 -45.86 49.53 -17.08
C ILE A 726 -45.07 49.51 -18.39
N PHE A 727 -44.58 48.34 -18.80
CA PHE A 727 -43.82 48.14 -20.05
C PHE A 727 -44.57 47.26 -21.04
#